data_AF-A0A229H455-F1
#
_entry.id   AF-A0A229H455-F1
#
_cell.length_a   1.000
_cell.length_b   1.000
_cell.length_c   1.000
_cell.angle_alpha   90.00
_cell.angle_beta   90.00
_cell.angle_gamma   90.00
#
_symmetry.space_group_name_H-M   'P 1'
#
loop_
_entity.id
_entity.type
_entity.pdbx_description
1 polymer ?
#
loop_
_entity_poly.entity_id
_entity_poly.type
_entity_poly.pdbx_seq_one_letter_code
_entity_poly.pdbx_strand_id
1 'polypeptide(L)'
;MRHNSQNARKRRRRLTAVIGTVLALGRFARPLRVHDVPQGGGQEPGHHGPGTGLHLAFNPPGSGGRRGIPRPLALLVICALLASLATTLTAGRAQAATNVDLRAVTFNSQGGNKWGFVGSDLLKDADVLALQEVNTPPVDFVSDEELTWLSNTGDTSTTSSGLPSLKYKVYYGKWASSKRSRGIGGKLIYVSILDKGLWGLGGSGDDEDPDTQKNTHAQKSMAVWVKDAVAEKFNSRQDIKIVTPHSDNNRWIRSRPAVGVRIDGTWYFDIHAASIRSGSTPNPHAKALMTAISEAVPNEPWRALGDFNSDATSFRSPVTAHTYYATRNGKPDGEAVTTQQSGYPLDFMVANDELTDLAVSVSSGSESDHRPLRFAPSSARECSSDWTNKTLYTAAPLAGRAAESAEACVGPDAVVSMGDSYISGEGGRWQGNGAVELSYRSRQGSAFGTDRAAFNCTGSGKDEVCDHDPKRVYGETASGNEMCHRSDLAPIKSIGDILGIPAERRFNIACSGATTADVTDNPFKGEEPQVKQLAKIASQHNVKYVVLSIGGNDLGFSEIGYNCVVGYIGNKPCSTKGRADIAEKTRGIQEKIGNTIEKIRTTLKDAGQENSKVILEGYPNPFPSVDNNRYPTTPLSWARMMSGGCPVLDPDIDWLHDEVVPGLNWALAQAAKEQKVIFLNPQGAFTGHELCSKSASQATDLNSPRNPPKAENSEWIRWIPGLAEWLPYSQGDKQESIHPNSFGQQALAACVKQTIINTSTQSEGYFTCSGSAGATPDQVRVTEELEETDTYQPWGYEPDQQPLTQERDEFDPYQPWSYEEWSQAPNTRLSNSAPPKALTDAAKDNPELAAMLNALRENSSGPPASSEDSYETAERRARELLDAEDPGGE
;
A
#
# COMPACT_ATOMS: atom_id res chain seq x y z
N MET A 1 -23.78 18.00 -33.21
CA MET A 1 -25.11 17.36 -33.07
C MET A 1 -25.86 17.40 -34.41
N ARG A 2 -26.67 16.37 -34.72
CA ARG A 2 -27.37 16.05 -35.99
C ARG A 2 -26.52 15.41 -37.12
N HIS A 3 -26.03 14.19 -36.87
CA HIS A 3 -25.94 13.12 -37.88
C HIS A 3 -25.65 11.76 -37.21
N ASN A 4 -26.62 11.18 -36.48
CA ASN A 4 -26.54 9.77 -36.08
C ASN A 4 -27.85 9.16 -35.53
N SER A 5 -28.99 9.30 -36.24
CA SER A 5 -30.26 8.67 -35.82
C SER A 5 -30.91 7.73 -36.83
N GLN A 6 -30.30 7.42 -37.98
CA GLN A 6 -30.89 6.50 -38.96
C GLN A 6 -30.33 5.06 -38.95
N ASN A 7 -29.18 4.78 -38.32
CA ASN A 7 -28.64 3.41 -38.25
C ASN A 7 -29.17 2.56 -37.08
N ALA A 8 -29.85 3.17 -36.09
CA ALA A 8 -30.41 2.45 -34.94
C ALA A 8 -31.79 1.79 -35.21
N ARG A 9 -32.53 2.20 -36.27
CA ARG A 9 -33.86 1.64 -36.59
C ARG A 9 -33.85 0.44 -37.54
N LYS A 10 -32.77 0.18 -38.29
CA LYS A 10 -32.66 -1.00 -39.18
C LYS A 10 -32.16 -2.28 -38.48
N ARG A 11 -31.41 -2.18 -37.37
CA ARG A 11 -30.94 -3.36 -36.60
C ARG A 11 -32.01 -3.97 -35.66
N ARG A 12 -33.02 -3.20 -35.24
CA ARG A 12 -34.13 -3.72 -34.40
C ARG A 12 -35.24 -4.49 -35.14
N ARG A 13 -35.28 -4.48 -36.48
CA ARG A 13 -36.28 -5.25 -37.27
C ARG A 13 -35.83 -6.63 -37.76
N ARG A 14 -34.54 -6.99 -37.63
CA ARG A 14 -34.05 -8.34 -38.00
C ARG A 14 -33.97 -9.32 -36.82
N LEU A 15 -34.03 -8.86 -35.57
CA LEU A 15 -33.98 -9.74 -34.40
C LEU A 15 -35.36 -10.31 -34.01
N THR A 16 -36.46 -9.67 -34.39
CA THR A 16 -37.83 -10.15 -34.08
C THR A 16 -38.35 -11.21 -35.05
N ALA A 17 -37.68 -11.45 -36.19
CA ALA A 17 -38.11 -12.44 -37.19
C ALA A 17 -37.49 -13.84 -36.98
N VAL A 18 -36.45 -13.97 -36.15
CA VAL A 18 -35.78 -15.27 -35.89
C VAL A 18 -36.35 -15.97 -34.64
N ILE A 19 -36.97 -15.22 -33.73
CA ILE A 19 -37.58 -15.75 -32.49
C ILE A 19 -39.01 -16.28 -32.73
N GLY A 20 -39.67 -15.91 -33.84
CA GLY A 20 -41.06 -16.31 -34.13
C GLY A 20 -41.26 -17.71 -34.73
N THR A 21 -40.23 -18.35 -35.29
CA THR A 21 -40.39 -19.62 -36.04
C THR A 21 -40.07 -20.87 -35.20
N VAL A 22 -39.45 -20.73 -34.04
CA VAL A 22 -39.09 -21.86 -33.16
C VAL A 22 -40.23 -22.24 -32.19
N LEU A 23 -41.25 -21.39 -32.02
CA LEU A 23 -42.34 -21.60 -31.06
C LEU A 23 -43.63 -22.25 -31.62
N ALA A 24 -43.64 -22.75 -32.87
CA ALA A 24 -44.86 -23.27 -33.51
C ALA A 24 -44.89 -24.79 -33.80
N LEU A 25 -43.91 -25.59 -33.37
CA LEU A 25 -43.92 -27.06 -33.60
C LEU A 25 -43.87 -27.93 -32.33
N GLY A 26 -44.11 -27.33 -31.16
CA GLY A 26 -44.09 -28.03 -29.87
C GLY A 26 -45.47 -28.26 -29.26
N ARG A 27 -46.47 -28.74 -30.01
CA ARG A 27 -47.75 -29.19 -29.42
C ARG A 27 -48.37 -30.31 -30.25
N PHE A 28 -48.00 -31.56 -30.00
CA PHE A 28 -48.88 -32.73 -30.04
C PHE A 28 -48.10 -33.96 -29.53
N ALA A 29 -48.24 -34.28 -28.24
CA ALA A 29 -48.28 -35.65 -27.70
C ALA A 29 -48.45 -35.59 -26.18
N ARG A 30 -49.52 -36.23 -25.68
CA ARG A 30 -49.78 -36.55 -24.26
C ARG A 30 -49.71 -38.09 -24.09
N PRO A 31 -49.63 -38.62 -22.85
CA PRO A 31 -48.61 -39.59 -22.45
C PRO A 31 -49.12 -41.04 -22.38
N LEU A 32 -48.17 -42.00 -22.40
CA LEU A 32 -48.40 -43.37 -21.94
C LEU A 32 -47.59 -43.64 -20.67
N ARG A 33 -48.29 -44.17 -19.66
CA ARG A 33 -47.80 -44.54 -18.33
C ARG A 33 -46.88 -45.77 -18.37
N VAL A 34 -45.92 -45.77 -17.46
CA VAL A 34 -45.14 -46.93 -17.01
C VAL A 34 -45.94 -47.65 -15.91
N HIS A 35 -45.99 -48.98 -15.96
CA HIS A 35 -46.23 -49.83 -14.80
C HIS A 35 -45.26 -51.02 -14.82
N ASP A 36 -44.52 -51.11 -13.72
CA ASP A 36 -44.07 -52.28 -12.96
C ASP A 36 -43.48 -53.53 -13.64
N VAL A 37 -42.27 -53.86 -13.17
CA VAL A 37 -41.65 -55.19 -13.19
C VAL A 37 -41.97 -55.89 -11.86
N PRO A 38 -42.16 -57.21 -11.85
CA PRO A 38 -41.64 -58.02 -10.75
C PRO A 38 -40.80 -59.23 -11.21
N GLN A 39 -40.07 -59.73 -10.20
CA GLN A 39 -38.94 -60.64 -10.17
C GLN A 39 -39.18 -62.12 -10.57
N GLY A 40 -38.05 -62.84 -10.76
CA GLY A 40 -37.89 -64.30 -10.67
C GLY A 40 -37.49 -64.91 -12.02
N GLY A 41 -36.48 -65.78 -12.18
CA GLY A 41 -35.60 -66.52 -11.29
C GLY A 41 -35.15 -67.78 -12.05
N GLY A 42 -33.87 -68.15 -12.00
CA GLY A 42 -33.39 -69.53 -12.14
C GLY A 42 -32.98 -70.08 -13.52
N GLN A 43 -31.78 -70.67 -13.50
CA GLN A 43 -31.25 -71.82 -14.28
C GLN A 43 -30.39 -71.58 -15.55
N GLU A 44 -29.08 -71.74 -15.32
CA GLU A 44 -28.05 -72.37 -16.17
C GLU A 44 -28.38 -73.83 -16.59
N PRO A 45 -27.55 -74.58 -17.38
CA PRO A 45 -26.27 -74.24 -18.06
C PRO A 45 -26.15 -74.78 -19.52
N GLY A 46 -25.03 -74.48 -20.21
CA GLY A 46 -24.48 -75.47 -21.17
C GLY A 46 -23.63 -74.98 -22.36
N HIS A 47 -22.31 -75.08 -22.18
CA HIS A 47 -21.31 -75.64 -23.12
C HIS A 47 -20.75 -74.92 -24.37
N HIS A 48 -19.42 -74.79 -24.31
CA HIS A 48 -18.38 -75.11 -25.31
C HIS A 48 -18.21 -74.29 -26.61
N GLY A 49 -17.08 -73.56 -26.63
CA GLY A 49 -15.97 -73.90 -27.54
C GLY A 49 -15.76 -73.02 -28.79
N PRO A 50 -14.52 -72.94 -29.32
CA PRO A 50 -13.93 -71.67 -29.72
C PRO A 50 -13.49 -71.61 -31.21
N GLY A 51 -13.04 -70.43 -31.66
CA GLY A 51 -11.91 -70.36 -32.59
C GLY A 51 -12.03 -69.43 -33.79
N THR A 52 -11.01 -68.57 -33.92
CA THR A 52 -10.34 -68.09 -35.18
C THR A 52 -11.19 -67.27 -36.15
N GLY A 53 -10.86 -66.03 -36.54
CA GLY A 53 -9.56 -65.45 -36.89
C GLY A 53 -9.32 -65.57 -38.39
N LEU A 54 -9.57 -64.51 -39.19
CA LEU A 54 -8.97 -64.39 -40.53
C LEU A 54 -8.95 -62.94 -41.06
N HIS A 55 -7.76 -62.55 -41.52
CA HIS A 55 -7.42 -61.34 -42.25
C HIS A 55 -8.03 -61.30 -43.67
N LEU A 56 -8.30 -60.10 -44.19
CA LEU A 56 -8.53 -59.86 -45.61
C LEU A 56 -7.59 -58.76 -46.13
N ALA A 57 -6.79 -59.14 -47.13
CA ALA A 57 -6.06 -58.25 -48.02
C ALA A 57 -6.79 -58.21 -49.38
N PHE A 58 -6.79 -57.07 -50.06
CA PHE A 58 -7.17 -56.99 -51.47
C PHE A 58 -6.35 -55.94 -52.22
N ASN A 59 -5.83 -56.36 -53.38
CA ASN A 59 -5.33 -55.53 -54.47
C ASN A 59 -6.29 -55.65 -55.69
N PRO A 60 -6.26 -54.70 -56.65
CA PRO A 60 -7.34 -54.40 -57.63
C PRO A 60 -7.15 -55.14 -58.98
N PRO A 61 -8.12 -55.15 -59.94
CA PRO A 61 -8.21 -54.07 -60.96
C PRO A 61 -9.58 -53.88 -61.70
N GLY A 62 -9.70 -52.77 -62.47
CA GLY A 62 -9.98 -52.80 -63.91
C GLY A 62 -11.42 -52.91 -64.48
N SER A 63 -11.98 -51.75 -64.83
CA SER A 63 -12.75 -51.38 -66.06
C SER A 63 -13.75 -52.33 -66.75
N GLY A 64 -14.97 -51.83 -66.99
CA GLY A 64 -15.67 -51.98 -68.28
C GLY A 64 -17.20 -52.21 -68.24
N GLY A 65 -17.97 -51.32 -68.89
CA GLY A 65 -19.24 -51.68 -69.55
C GLY A 65 -20.55 -51.24 -68.91
N ARG A 66 -21.19 -50.22 -69.52
CA ARG A 66 -22.52 -49.66 -69.18
C ARG A 66 -23.69 -50.60 -69.53
N ARG A 67 -24.70 -50.69 -68.65
CA ARG A 67 -26.15 -50.75 -68.97
C ARG A 67 -26.97 -50.23 -67.78
N GLY A 68 -28.00 -49.43 -68.06
CA GLY A 68 -28.65 -48.52 -67.10
C GLY A 68 -29.74 -49.14 -66.21
N ILE A 69 -29.91 -48.52 -65.03
CA ILE A 69 -31.03 -48.69 -64.08
C ILE A 69 -31.36 -47.28 -63.51
N PRO A 70 -32.64 -46.95 -63.22
CA PRO A 70 -33.10 -45.58 -62.96
C PRO A 70 -32.61 -45.02 -61.62
N ARG A 71 -32.30 -43.72 -61.63
CA ARG A 71 -31.99 -42.89 -60.45
C ARG A 71 -33.28 -42.69 -59.62
N PRO A 72 -33.52 -43.49 -58.57
CA PRO A 72 -33.55 -42.88 -57.23
C PRO A 72 -33.02 -43.77 -56.08
N LEU A 73 -32.58 -45.01 -56.31
CA LEU A 73 -32.13 -45.89 -55.21
C LEU A 73 -30.66 -45.73 -54.82
N ALA A 74 -29.79 -45.28 -55.74
CA ALA A 74 -28.36 -45.11 -55.46
C ALA A 74 -28.07 -43.97 -54.48
N LEU A 75 -28.90 -42.93 -54.43
CA LEU A 75 -28.73 -41.83 -53.48
C LEU A 75 -29.12 -42.24 -52.04
N LEU A 76 -30.14 -43.10 -51.89
CA LEU A 76 -30.62 -43.54 -50.57
C LEU A 76 -29.65 -44.49 -49.87
N VAL A 77 -29.00 -45.39 -50.62
CA VAL A 77 -27.99 -46.31 -50.05
C VAL A 77 -26.68 -45.58 -49.71
N ILE A 78 -26.29 -44.60 -50.53
CA ILE A 78 -25.13 -43.74 -50.23
C ILE A 78 -25.42 -42.83 -49.03
N CYS A 79 -26.62 -42.27 -48.89
CA CYS A 79 -27.02 -41.50 -47.71
C CYS A 79 -27.12 -42.36 -46.45
N ALA A 80 -27.60 -43.61 -46.54
CA ALA A 80 -27.68 -44.51 -45.39
C ALA A 80 -26.30 -45.02 -44.93
N LEU A 81 -25.38 -45.28 -45.86
CA LEU A 81 -24.00 -45.65 -45.54
C LEU A 81 -23.19 -44.44 -45.02
N LEU A 82 -23.43 -43.23 -45.53
CA LEU A 82 -22.85 -41.99 -44.98
C LEU A 82 -23.45 -41.63 -43.61
N ALA A 83 -24.73 -41.89 -43.37
CA ALA A 83 -25.35 -41.72 -42.05
C ALA A 83 -24.86 -42.75 -41.02
N SER A 84 -24.54 -43.97 -41.46
CA SER A 84 -23.99 -45.04 -40.61
C SER A 84 -22.48 -44.87 -40.33
N LEU A 85 -21.73 -44.25 -41.26
CA LEU A 85 -20.34 -43.85 -41.03
C LEU A 85 -20.25 -42.57 -40.17
N ALA A 86 -21.24 -41.68 -40.25
CA ALA A 86 -21.36 -40.50 -39.40
C ALA A 86 -21.87 -40.78 -37.98
N THR A 87 -22.41 -41.98 -37.71
CA THR A 87 -22.87 -42.39 -36.36
C THR A 87 -21.90 -43.31 -35.63
N THR A 88 -20.86 -43.83 -36.30
CA THR A 88 -19.77 -44.61 -35.67
C THR A 88 -18.45 -43.83 -35.54
N LEU A 89 -18.42 -42.58 -36.00
CA LEU A 89 -17.43 -41.57 -35.65
C LEU A 89 -18.10 -40.45 -34.85
N THR A 90 -18.59 -40.75 -33.65
CA THR A 90 -18.57 -39.74 -32.60
C THR A 90 -17.12 -39.51 -32.23
N ALA A 91 -16.40 -38.76 -33.08
CA ALA A 91 -15.27 -37.99 -32.63
C ALA A 91 -15.76 -37.25 -31.38
N GLY A 92 -15.17 -37.55 -30.22
CA GLY A 92 -15.46 -36.81 -29.00
C GLY A 92 -15.43 -35.34 -29.36
N ARG A 93 -16.51 -34.61 -29.03
CA ARG A 93 -16.53 -33.15 -29.19
C ARG A 93 -15.21 -32.66 -28.60
N ALA A 94 -14.33 -32.07 -29.42
CA ALA A 94 -13.21 -31.31 -28.92
C ALA A 94 -13.83 -30.25 -28.00
N GLN A 95 -13.64 -30.43 -26.69
CA GLN A 95 -14.11 -29.49 -25.69
C GLN A 95 -13.44 -28.16 -26.02
N ALA A 96 -14.21 -27.09 -26.23
CA ALA A 96 -13.63 -25.79 -26.53
C ALA A 96 -12.69 -25.39 -25.39
N ALA A 97 -11.53 -24.82 -25.73
CA ALA A 97 -10.59 -24.37 -24.73
C ALA A 97 -11.24 -23.32 -23.81
N THR A 98 -10.94 -23.41 -22.52
CA THR A 98 -11.61 -22.66 -21.44
C THR A 98 -10.63 -21.68 -20.82
N ASN A 99 -11.05 -20.42 -20.64
CA ASN A 99 -10.21 -19.43 -19.99
C ASN A 99 -10.05 -19.72 -18.49
N VAL A 100 -8.88 -19.39 -17.95
CA VAL A 100 -8.66 -19.41 -16.51
C VAL A 100 -9.08 -18.06 -15.93
N ASP A 101 -10.11 -18.07 -15.08
CA ASP A 101 -10.67 -16.85 -14.47
C ASP A 101 -10.26 -16.65 -12.99
N LEU A 102 -9.82 -17.71 -12.31
CA LEU A 102 -9.42 -17.68 -10.89
C LEU A 102 -7.93 -17.94 -10.71
N ARG A 103 -7.37 -17.38 -9.64
CA ARG A 103 -5.99 -17.65 -9.21
C ARG A 103 -6.00 -18.85 -8.26
N ALA A 104 -5.37 -19.94 -8.65
CA ALA A 104 -5.17 -21.12 -7.82
C ALA A 104 -3.70 -21.24 -7.42
N VAL A 105 -3.44 -21.59 -6.17
CA VAL A 105 -2.08 -21.89 -5.68
C VAL A 105 -2.06 -23.31 -5.09
N THR A 106 -0.97 -24.03 -5.28
CA THR A 106 -0.71 -25.31 -4.60
C THR A 106 0.59 -25.26 -3.83
N PHE A 107 0.61 -25.89 -2.65
CA PHE A 107 1.81 -25.98 -1.83
C PHE A 107 1.83 -27.21 -0.92
N ASN A 108 2.87 -28.04 -1.02
CA ASN A 108 3.17 -29.09 -0.06
C ASN A 108 4.03 -28.53 1.09
N SER A 109 3.53 -28.61 2.31
CA SER A 109 4.16 -28.07 3.53
C SER A 109 5.11 -29.04 4.25
N GLN A 110 5.32 -30.24 3.69
CA GLN A 110 6.27 -31.26 4.15
C GLN A 110 6.04 -31.73 5.60
N GLY A 111 4.79 -31.95 5.97
CA GLY A 111 4.41 -32.45 7.30
C GLY A 111 4.62 -31.40 8.38
N GLY A 112 4.42 -30.12 8.06
CA GLY A 112 4.69 -28.98 8.92
C GLY A 112 3.50 -28.02 9.07
N ASN A 113 3.54 -27.19 10.11
CA ASN A 113 2.52 -26.18 10.39
C ASN A 113 2.94 -24.80 9.83
N LYS A 114 3.22 -24.74 8.53
CA LYS A 114 3.76 -23.56 7.82
C LYS A 114 2.72 -22.45 7.58
N TRP A 115 1.69 -22.36 8.42
CA TRP A 115 0.58 -21.43 8.29
C TRP A 115 0.98 -19.95 8.32
N GLY A 116 2.11 -19.62 8.94
CA GLY A 116 2.69 -18.27 8.89
C GLY A 116 3.00 -17.86 7.45
N PHE A 117 3.89 -18.62 6.79
CA PHE A 117 4.24 -18.44 5.37
C PHE A 117 3.02 -18.49 4.46
N VAL A 118 2.12 -19.46 4.67
CA VAL A 118 0.88 -19.55 3.88
C VAL A 118 0.07 -18.26 3.99
N GLY A 119 -0.13 -17.77 5.22
CA GLY A 119 -0.90 -16.56 5.50
C GLY A 119 -0.26 -15.27 4.96
N SER A 120 1.06 -15.15 5.06
CA SER A 120 1.78 -13.93 4.68
C SER A 120 2.11 -13.84 3.19
N ASP A 121 2.39 -14.98 2.55
CA ASP A 121 3.03 -15.03 1.24
C ASP A 121 2.17 -15.68 0.17
N LEU A 122 1.24 -16.58 0.51
CA LEU A 122 0.43 -17.28 -0.48
C LEU A 122 -1.00 -16.74 -0.62
N LEU A 123 -1.66 -16.34 0.49
CA LEU A 123 -3.07 -15.91 0.45
C LEU A 123 -3.35 -14.70 -0.44
N LYS A 124 -2.39 -13.78 -0.59
CA LYS A 124 -2.51 -12.60 -1.46
C LYS A 124 -2.60 -12.95 -2.96
N ASP A 125 -2.00 -14.06 -3.33
CA ASP A 125 -1.85 -14.51 -4.72
C ASP A 125 -2.89 -15.58 -5.12
N ALA A 126 -3.77 -15.97 -4.20
CA ALA A 126 -4.73 -17.05 -4.36
C ALA A 126 -6.19 -16.59 -4.17
N ASP A 127 -7.07 -17.14 -4.99
CA ASP A 127 -8.52 -17.20 -4.77
C ASP A 127 -8.91 -18.58 -4.23
N VAL A 128 -8.17 -19.62 -4.65
CA VAL A 128 -8.22 -21.00 -4.16
C VAL A 128 -6.80 -21.46 -3.83
N LEU A 129 -6.61 -22.10 -2.69
CA LEU A 129 -5.30 -22.61 -2.26
C LEU A 129 -5.42 -24.07 -1.81
N ALA A 130 -4.70 -24.97 -2.49
CA ALA A 130 -4.57 -26.38 -2.14
C ALA A 130 -3.29 -26.60 -1.31
N LEU A 131 -3.42 -27.28 -0.17
CA LEU A 131 -2.35 -27.45 0.82
C LEU A 131 -2.18 -28.90 1.19
N GLN A 132 -1.01 -29.44 0.88
CA GLN A 132 -0.65 -30.82 1.23
C GLN A 132 0.22 -30.86 2.50
N GLU A 133 0.07 -31.94 3.25
CA GLU A 133 0.87 -32.27 4.44
C GLU A 133 0.78 -31.26 5.61
N VAL A 134 -0.38 -30.62 5.80
CA VAL A 134 -0.63 -29.65 6.87
C VAL A 134 -1.11 -30.32 8.16
N ASN A 135 -0.20 -30.59 9.09
CA ASN A 135 -0.45 -31.47 10.26
C ASN A 135 -1.62 -31.06 11.14
N THR A 136 -1.79 -29.77 11.41
CA THR A 136 -2.90 -29.26 12.21
C THR A 136 -3.54 -28.08 11.49
N PRO A 137 -4.82 -27.76 11.73
CA PRO A 137 -5.37 -26.51 11.23
C PRO A 137 -4.61 -25.30 11.82
N PRO A 138 -4.70 -24.12 11.18
CA PRO A 138 -4.08 -22.92 11.72
C PRO A 138 -4.71 -22.54 13.06
N VAL A 139 -3.95 -21.89 13.93
CA VAL A 139 -4.36 -21.58 15.33
C VAL A 139 -5.60 -20.69 15.43
N ASP A 140 -5.88 -19.92 14.39
CA ASP A 140 -6.99 -19.00 14.22
C ASP A 140 -8.06 -19.55 13.26
N PHE A 141 -8.01 -20.85 12.95
CA PHE A 141 -9.12 -21.56 12.33
C PHE A 141 -10.24 -21.77 13.34
N VAL A 142 -11.39 -21.19 13.03
CA VAL A 142 -12.62 -21.39 13.77
C VAL A 142 -13.50 -22.30 12.93
N SER A 143 -13.53 -23.59 13.29
CA SER A 143 -14.42 -24.56 12.65
C SER A 143 -15.88 -24.16 12.91
N ASP A 144 -16.66 -24.02 11.85
CA ASP A 144 -18.10 -23.83 11.94
C ASP A 144 -18.77 -25.18 12.25
N GLU A 145 -18.30 -26.26 11.62
CA GLU A 145 -18.80 -27.64 11.83
C GLU A 145 -17.80 -28.74 11.40
N GLU A 146 -17.92 -29.94 12.00
CA GLU A 146 -17.39 -31.18 11.41
C GLU A 146 -18.39 -31.67 10.35
N LEU A 147 -17.93 -31.84 9.11
CA LEU A 147 -18.72 -32.42 8.01
C LEU A 147 -18.72 -33.94 8.14
N THR A 148 -19.47 -34.45 9.10
CA THR A 148 -19.52 -35.89 9.43
C THR A 148 -19.97 -36.75 8.25
N TRP A 149 -20.82 -36.22 7.36
CA TRP A 149 -21.28 -36.90 6.14
C TRP A 149 -20.18 -37.05 5.07
N LEU A 150 -19.08 -36.30 5.18
CA LEU A 150 -17.87 -36.46 4.37
C LEU A 150 -16.76 -37.21 5.11
N SER A 151 -16.89 -37.43 6.42
CA SER A 151 -15.87 -38.11 7.22
C SER A 151 -16.05 -39.62 7.14
N ASN A 152 -14.95 -40.40 7.09
CA ASN A 152 -15.02 -41.85 6.88
C ASN A 152 -14.58 -42.69 8.09
N THR A 153 -14.69 -42.15 9.30
CA THR A 153 -14.22 -42.80 10.53
C THR A 153 -14.83 -44.20 10.76
N GLY A 154 -16.04 -44.45 10.24
CA GLY A 154 -16.72 -45.76 10.30
C GLY A 154 -16.55 -46.65 9.07
N ASP A 155 -15.74 -46.26 8.08
CA ASP A 155 -15.51 -47.08 6.88
C ASP A 155 -14.81 -48.41 7.25
N THR A 156 -15.21 -49.52 6.67
CA THR A 156 -14.61 -50.84 6.93
C THR A 156 -14.04 -51.47 5.66
N SER A 157 -13.98 -50.72 4.56
CA SER A 157 -13.43 -51.20 3.30
C SER A 157 -11.93 -51.50 3.40
N THR A 158 -11.49 -52.46 2.60
CA THR A 158 -10.08 -52.84 2.49
C THR A 158 -9.65 -52.84 1.03
N THR A 159 -8.36 -52.62 0.78
CA THR A 159 -7.73 -52.84 -0.52
C THR A 159 -7.84 -54.31 -0.96
N SER A 160 -7.52 -54.61 -2.22
CA SER A 160 -7.47 -55.98 -2.74
C SER A 160 -6.47 -56.90 -2.01
N SER A 161 -5.53 -56.33 -1.25
CA SER A 161 -4.58 -57.03 -0.37
C SER A 161 -5.00 -57.08 1.09
N GLY A 162 -6.20 -56.61 1.43
CA GLY A 162 -6.74 -56.65 2.80
C GLY A 162 -6.27 -55.50 3.69
N LEU A 163 -5.66 -54.45 3.15
CA LEU A 163 -5.26 -53.28 3.95
C LEU A 163 -6.48 -52.36 4.20
N PRO A 164 -6.70 -51.91 5.44
CA PRO A 164 -7.82 -51.05 5.79
C PRO A 164 -7.68 -49.64 5.21
N SER A 165 -8.81 -49.02 4.88
CA SER A 165 -8.83 -47.64 4.37
C SER A 165 -8.32 -46.61 5.38
N LEU A 166 -7.66 -45.56 4.87
CA LEU A 166 -7.25 -44.38 5.64
C LEU A 166 -8.48 -43.75 6.31
N LYS A 167 -8.42 -43.48 7.62
CA LYS A 167 -9.48 -42.75 8.32
C LYS A 167 -9.21 -41.25 8.31
N TYR A 168 -10.26 -40.47 8.11
CA TYR A 168 -10.19 -39.02 8.13
C TYR A 168 -11.47 -38.38 8.64
N LYS A 169 -11.30 -37.16 9.14
CA LYS A 169 -12.38 -36.23 9.49
C LYS A 169 -12.27 -34.98 8.64
N VAL A 170 -13.41 -34.41 8.28
CA VAL A 170 -13.49 -33.19 7.48
C VAL A 170 -14.10 -32.07 8.32
N TYR A 171 -13.39 -30.95 8.39
CA TYR A 171 -13.84 -29.75 9.07
C TYR A 171 -14.02 -28.62 8.07
N TYR A 172 -15.03 -27.79 8.31
CA TYR A 172 -15.29 -26.59 7.53
C TYR A 172 -15.45 -25.41 8.48
N GLY A 173 -14.82 -24.29 8.14
CA GLY A 173 -14.95 -23.10 8.96
C GLY A 173 -14.23 -21.89 8.40
N LYS A 174 -14.24 -20.82 9.19
CA LYS A 174 -13.55 -19.59 8.85
C LYS A 174 -12.09 -19.68 9.28
N TRP A 175 -11.18 -19.30 8.40
CA TRP A 175 -9.82 -18.94 8.78
C TRP A 175 -9.73 -17.41 8.73
N ALA A 176 -9.75 -16.78 9.92
CA ALA A 176 -9.98 -15.35 10.07
C ALA A 176 -8.72 -14.49 9.83
N SER A 177 -8.95 -13.22 9.52
CA SER A 177 -7.95 -12.17 9.25
C SER A 177 -7.11 -11.82 10.50
N SER A 178 -6.16 -12.67 10.89
CA SER A 178 -5.19 -12.38 11.93
C SER A 178 -3.99 -11.60 11.39
N LYS A 179 -3.08 -11.15 12.28
CA LYS A 179 -1.78 -10.59 11.87
C LYS A 179 -0.99 -11.53 10.96
N ARG A 180 -1.21 -12.85 11.04
CA ARG A 180 -0.51 -13.85 10.23
C ARG A 180 -1.04 -13.94 8.80
N SER A 181 -2.35 -13.76 8.60
CA SER A 181 -2.98 -13.73 7.27
C SER A 181 -3.03 -12.32 6.65
N ARG A 182 -2.39 -11.32 7.29
CA ARG A 182 -2.31 -9.92 6.83
C ARG A 182 -3.65 -9.30 6.44
N GLY A 183 -4.73 -9.69 7.14
CA GLY A 183 -6.07 -9.17 6.84
C GLY A 183 -6.87 -9.96 5.80
N ILE A 184 -6.28 -10.97 5.15
CA ILE A 184 -6.93 -11.75 4.08
C ILE A 184 -7.71 -12.92 4.71
N GLY A 185 -9.04 -12.84 4.63
CA GLY A 185 -9.96 -13.86 5.17
C GLY A 185 -10.46 -14.84 4.12
N GLY A 186 -10.87 -16.03 4.58
CA GLY A 186 -11.53 -17.02 3.74
C GLY A 186 -12.10 -18.21 4.52
N LYS A 187 -12.65 -19.16 3.77
CA LYS A 187 -13.16 -20.43 4.28
C LYS A 187 -12.14 -21.54 4.07
N LEU A 188 -11.91 -22.35 5.09
CA LEU A 188 -10.97 -23.47 5.08
C LEU A 188 -11.74 -24.79 5.22
N ILE A 189 -11.49 -25.70 4.29
CA ILE A 189 -11.88 -27.10 4.34
C ILE A 189 -10.64 -27.88 4.77
N TYR A 190 -10.65 -28.46 5.96
CA TYR A 190 -9.52 -29.18 6.54
C TYR A 190 -9.82 -30.67 6.64
N VAL A 191 -9.02 -31.49 5.95
CA VAL A 191 -9.12 -32.96 5.99
C VAL A 191 -8.03 -33.49 6.91
N SER A 192 -8.46 -33.87 8.11
CA SER A 192 -7.60 -34.44 9.14
C SER A 192 -7.47 -35.95 8.93
N ILE A 193 -6.32 -36.40 8.42
CA ILE A 193 -5.99 -37.83 8.34
C ILE A 193 -5.65 -38.33 9.75
N LEU A 194 -6.30 -39.41 10.19
CA LEU A 194 -6.23 -39.93 11.56
C LEU A 194 -5.12 -40.97 11.77
N ASP A 195 -4.78 -41.19 13.04
CA ASP A 195 -3.67 -42.02 13.51
C ASP A 195 -3.73 -43.50 13.05
N LYS A 196 -2.54 -44.09 12.80
CA LYS A 196 -2.33 -45.52 12.42
C LYS A 196 -3.10 -46.52 13.29
N GLY A 197 -3.25 -46.25 14.59
CA GLY A 197 -3.99 -47.08 15.52
C GLY A 197 -5.49 -47.20 15.23
N LEU A 198 -6.09 -46.27 14.48
CA LEU A 198 -7.52 -46.24 14.17
C LEU A 198 -7.90 -46.93 12.85
N TRP A 199 -6.92 -47.28 12.02
CA TRP A 199 -7.15 -48.02 10.77
C TRP A 199 -6.51 -49.41 10.80
N GLY A 200 -5.44 -49.66 11.57
CA GLY A 200 -4.95 -51.02 11.86
C GLY A 200 -3.43 -51.20 11.68
N LEU A 201 -2.85 -52.16 12.42
CA LEU A 201 -1.43 -52.52 12.30
C LEU A 201 -1.17 -53.14 10.92
N GLY A 202 -0.41 -52.43 10.08
CA GLY A 202 0.19 -53.04 8.88
C GLY A 202 1.09 -54.21 9.31
N GLY A 203 1.04 -55.32 8.58
CA GLY A 203 1.82 -56.53 8.90
C GLY A 203 3.31 -56.22 9.05
N SER A 204 3.97 -56.92 9.97
CA SER A 204 5.37 -56.76 10.37
C SER A 204 6.36 -57.46 9.43
N GLY A 205 6.17 -57.36 8.11
CA GLY A 205 7.03 -58.00 7.11
C GLY A 205 7.65 -56.99 6.15
N ASP A 206 8.87 -57.28 5.68
CA ASP A 206 9.84 -56.42 4.98
C ASP A 206 9.42 -55.81 3.60
N ASP A 207 8.13 -55.58 3.33
CA ASP A 207 7.62 -54.83 2.17
C ASP A 207 6.78 -53.63 2.67
N GLU A 208 7.43 -52.49 2.94
CA GLU A 208 6.83 -51.34 3.63
C GLU A 208 5.87 -50.52 2.75
N ASP A 209 4.61 -50.38 3.20
CA ASP A 209 3.64 -49.46 2.63
C ASP A 209 4.11 -48.00 2.83
N PRO A 210 4.24 -47.20 1.74
CA PRO A 210 4.82 -45.85 1.79
C PRO A 210 4.02 -44.86 2.65
N ASP A 211 2.73 -45.12 2.90
CA ASP A 211 1.88 -44.28 3.75
C ASP A 211 1.96 -44.68 5.25
N THR A 212 2.76 -45.69 5.61
CA THR A 212 2.87 -46.24 6.98
C THR A 212 4.23 -46.08 7.65
N GLN A 213 5.20 -45.46 6.96
CA GLN A 213 6.62 -45.46 7.33
C GLN A 213 7.01 -44.54 8.51
N LYS A 214 6.10 -43.76 9.12
CA LYS A 214 6.42 -42.93 10.32
C LYS A 214 5.28 -42.82 11.35
N ASN A 215 5.64 -42.91 12.63
CA ASN A 215 4.74 -42.84 13.79
C ASN A 215 4.46 -41.39 14.22
N THR A 216 3.77 -40.58 13.40
CA THR A 216 3.24 -39.28 13.85
C THR A 216 1.91 -38.91 13.19
N HIS A 217 0.85 -39.07 13.98
CA HIS A 217 -0.54 -38.58 14.01
C HIS A 217 -1.19 -37.78 12.85
N ALA A 218 -0.49 -37.05 11.97
CA ALA A 218 -1.15 -36.11 11.03
C ALA A 218 -0.34 -35.63 9.82
N GLN A 219 0.82 -36.22 9.52
CA GLN A 219 1.77 -35.71 8.51
C GLN A 219 1.24 -35.60 7.06
N LYS A 220 0.05 -36.14 6.79
CA LYS A 220 -0.55 -36.20 5.45
C LYS A 220 -1.93 -35.58 5.37
N SER A 221 -2.31 -34.82 6.40
CA SER A 221 -3.53 -33.99 6.38
C SER A 221 -3.44 -32.92 5.30
N MET A 222 -4.59 -32.51 4.79
CA MET A 222 -4.71 -31.64 3.63
C MET A 222 -5.73 -30.54 3.87
N ALA A 223 -5.65 -29.46 3.11
CA ALA A 223 -6.63 -28.38 3.20
C ALA A 223 -6.84 -27.67 1.88
N VAL A 224 -8.09 -27.24 1.66
CA VAL A 224 -8.42 -26.27 0.62
C VAL A 224 -8.93 -25.00 1.28
N TRP A 225 -8.33 -23.88 0.94
CA TRP A 225 -8.78 -22.55 1.35
C TRP A 225 -9.38 -21.80 0.16
N VAL A 226 -10.46 -21.06 0.42
CA VAL A 226 -11.17 -20.24 -0.56
C VAL A 226 -11.34 -18.82 -0.01
N LYS A 227 -10.93 -17.81 -0.78
CA LYS A 227 -10.99 -16.39 -0.40
C LYS A 227 -12.43 -15.93 -0.13
N ASP A 228 -12.65 -15.06 0.86
CA ASP A 228 -14.00 -14.62 1.28
C ASP A 228 -14.86 -14.11 0.12
N ALA A 229 -14.31 -13.28 -0.78
CA ALA A 229 -15.03 -12.73 -1.94
C ALA A 229 -15.51 -13.81 -2.93
N VAL A 230 -14.86 -14.97 -2.94
CA VAL A 230 -15.23 -16.12 -3.77
C VAL A 230 -16.17 -17.07 -3.02
N ALA A 231 -16.04 -17.12 -1.68
CA ALA A 231 -16.82 -17.98 -0.81
C ALA A 231 -18.27 -17.50 -0.59
N GLU A 232 -18.66 -16.30 -1.03
CA GLU A 232 -20.02 -15.75 -0.80
C GLU A 232 -21.15 -16.61 -1.40
N LYS A 233 -20.86 -17.37 -2.47
CA LYS A 233 -21.83 -18.27 -3.13
C LYS A 233 -21.70 -19.73 -2.70
N PHE A 234 -20.80 -20.02 -1.77
CA PHE A 234 -20.35 -21.37 -1.45
C PHE A 234 -21.36 -22.10 -0.57
N ASN A 235 -21.89 -23.24 -1.03
CA ASN A 235 -22.71 -24.12 -0.23
C ASN A 235 -21.91 -25.35 0.20
N SER A 236 -21.56 -25.44 1.48
CA SER A 236 -20.72 -26.53 2.02
C SER A 236 -21.27 -27.94 1.75
N ARG A 237 -22.59 -28.10 1.52
CA ARG A 237 -23.20 -29.41 1.21
C ARG A 237 -23.16 -29.79 -0.26
N GLN A 238 -23.04 -28.83 -1.18
CA GLN A 238 -23.09 -29.08 -2.62
C GLN A 238 -21.74 -28.87 -3.30
N ASP A 239 -20.92 -28.00 -2.73
CA ASP A 239 -19.70 -27.50 -3.34
C ASP A 239 -18.43 -28.01 -2.64
N ILE A 240 -18.54 -29.04 -1.78
CA ILE A 240 -17.41 -29.79 -1.23
C ILE A 240 -17.56 -31.26 -1.61
N LYS A 241 -16.48 -31.88 -2.11
CA LYS A 241 -16.40 -33.32 -2.35
C LYS A 241 -15.12 -33.91 -1.78
N ILE A 242 -15.23 -35.10 -1.22
CA ILE A 242 -14.10 -35.98 -0.94
C ILE A 242 -14.14 -37.13 -1.93
N VAL A 243 -13.04 -37.35 -2.64
CA VAL A 243 -12.93 -38.38 -3.67
C VAL A 243 -11.83 -39.35 -3.29
N THR A 244 -12.20 -40.61 -3.12
CA THR A 244 -11.31 -41.67 -2.67
C THR A 244 -11.01 -42.60 -3.86
N PRO A 245 -9.73 -42.77 -4.26
CA PRO A 245 -9.39 -43.59 -5.40
C PRO A 245 -9.55 -45.08 -5.08
N HIS A 246 -9.98 -45.86 -6.07
CA HIS A 246 -10.02 -47.33 -6.00
C HIS A 246 -9.00 -47.90 -6.98
N SER A 247 -8.31 -48.98 -6.60
CA SER A 247 -7.41 -49.68 -7.50
C SER A 247 -7.41 -51.18 -7.22
N ASP A 248 -7.91 -51.95 -8.18
CA ASP A 248 -7.95 -53.42 -8.07
C ASP A 248 -6.54 -54.04 -8.16
N ASN A 249 -5.62 -53.35 -8.87
CA ASN A 249 -4.33 -53.90 -9.31
C ASN A 249 -3.12 -53.34 -8.56
N ASN A 250 -3.29 -52.43 -7.59
CA ASN A 250 -2.17 -51.92 -6.80
C ASN A 250 -2.44 -52.10 -5.30
N ARG A 251 -1.91 -53.21 -4.78
CA ARG A 251 -2.04 -53.64 -3.39
C ARG A 251 -1.57 -52.62 -2.34
N TRP A 252 -0.84 -51.58 -2.73
CA TRP A 252 -0.27 -50.57 -1.84
C TRP A 252 -1.08 -49.26 -1.79
N ILE A 253 -2.11 -49.10 -2.61
CA ILE A 253 -2.91 -47.85 -2.60
C ILE A 253 -3.90 -47.92 -1.44
N ARG A 254 -3.45 -47.47 -0.26
CA ARG A 254 -4.38 -46.97 0.76
C ARG A 254 -4.89 -45.62 0.27
N SER A 255 -6.19 -45.48 0.18
CA SER A 255 -6.81 -44.44 -0.63
C SER A 255 -6.80 -43.09 0.08
N ARG A 256 -5.69 -42.34 -0.06
CA ARG A 256 -5.64 -40.93 0.36
C ARG A 256 -6.65 -40.17 -0.51
N PRO A 257 -7.59 -39.43 0.08
CA PRO A 257 -8.59 -38.75 -0.71
C PRO A 257 -8.02 -37.52 -1.42
N ALA A 258 -8.63 -37.15 -2.54
CA ALA A 258 -8.65 -35.78 -3.02
C ALA A 258 -9.77 -35.01 -2.32
N VAL A 259 -9.54 -33.72 -2.02
CA VAL A 259 -10.57 -32.81 -1.51
C VAL A 259 -10.84 -31.71 -2.52
N GLY A 260 -12.09 -31.61 -2.94
CA GLY A 260 -12.52 -30.71 -3.99
C GLY A 260 -13.49 -29.66 -3.50
N VAL A 261 -13.34 -28.45 -4.03
CA VAL A 261 -14.31 -27.36 -3.89
C VAL A 261 -14.83 -26.94 -5.26
N ARG A 262 -16.13 -26.62 -5.36
CA ARG A 262 -16.72 -26.11 -6.60
C ARG A 262 -16.92 -24.60 -6.54
N ILE A 263 -16.40 -23.90 -7.54
CA ILE A 263 -16.48 -22.44 -7.64
C ILE A 263 -16.86 -22.07 -9.07
N ASP A 264 -17.94 -21.28 -9.21
CA ASP A 264 -18.48 -20.85 -10.51
C ASP A 264 -18.60 -21.99 -11.55
N GLY A 265 -19.00 -23.17 -11.09
CA GLY A 265 -19.21 -24.35 -11.93
C GLY A 265 -17.96 -25.18 -12.26
N THR A 266 -16.78 -24.80 -11.74
CA THR A 266 -15.52 -25.55 -11.90
C THR A 266 -15.07 -26.15 -10.58
N TRP A 267 -14.67 -27.42 -10.59
CA TRP A 267 -14.10 -28.10 -9.43
C TRP A 267 -12.59 -27.89 -9.33
N TYR A 268 -12.11 -27.55 -8.14
CA TYR A 268 -10.69 -27.47 -7.79
C TYR A 268 -10.39 -28.51 -6.72
N PHE A 269 -9.59 -29.52 -7.06
CA PHE A 269 -9.19 -30.61 -6.19
C PHE A 269 -7.75 -30.42 -5.72
N ASP A 270 -7.56 -30.49 -4.41
CA ASP A 270 -6.28 -30.73 -3.78
C ASP A 270 -5.97 -32.24 -3.76
N ILE A 271 -4.78 -32.61 -4.20
CA ILE A 271 -4.29 -33.99 -4.18
C ILE A 271 -2.89 -34.09 -3.57
N HIS A 272 -2.60 -35.24 -2.97
CA HIS A 272 -1.25 -35.60 -2.56
C HIS A 272 -1.02 -37.09 -2.83
N ALA A 273 -0.37 -37.41 -3.94
CA ALA A 273 -0.16 -38.81 -4.32
C ALA A 273 0.84 -39.51 -3.38
N ALA A 274 0.73 -40.84 -3.28
CA ALA A 274 1.67 -41.64 -2.48
C ALA A 274 3.09 -41.53 -3.05
N SER A 275 4.12 -41.63 -2.21
CA SER A 275 5.53 -41.50 -2.63
C SER A 275 6.04 -42.77 -3.35
N ILE A 276 5.44 -43.09 -4.49
CA ILE A 276 5.74 -44.27 -5.33
C ILE A 276 6.44 -43.76 -6.59
N ARG A 277 7.77 -43.71 -6.58
CA ARG A 277 8.57 -43.25 -7.74
C ARG A 277 9.12 -44.41 -8.55
N SER A 278 9.01 -44.32 -9.87
CA SER A 278 9.59 -45.29 -10.81
C SER A 278 10.01 -44.59 -12.12
N GLY A 279 11.06 -43.77 -12.05
CA GLY A 279 11.58 -43.03 -13.20
C GLY A 279 10.50 -42.15 -13.84
N SER A 280 10.31 -42.27 -15.16
CA SER A 280 9.29 -41.54 -15.94
C SER A 280 7.92 -42.22 -15.98
N THR A 281 7.72 -43.31 -15.22
CA THR A 281 6.42 -43.99 -15.18
C THR A 281 5.46 -43.18 -14.30
N PRO A 282 4.28 -42.76 -14.82
CA PRO A 282 3.36 -41.97 -14.03
C PRO A 282 2.90 -42.70 -12.77
N ASN A 283 2.85 -41.96 -11.66
CA ASN A 283 2.49 -42.52 -10.35
C ASN A 283 1.09 -43.19 -10.38
N PRO A 284 0.98 -44.49 -10.04
CA PRO A 284 -0.27 -45.24 -10.16
C PRO A 284 -1.36 -44.70 -9.22
N HIS A 285 -1.00 -44.14 -8.06
CA HIS A 285 -1.95 -43.52 -7.15
C HIS A 285 -2.49 -42.21 -7.74
N ALA A 286 -1.61 -41.36 -8.28
CA ALA A 286 -2.04 -40.13 -8.97
C ALA A 286 -2.98 -40.44 -10.15
N LYS A 287 -2.71 -41.49 -10.95
CA LYS A 287 -3.62 -41.92 -12.02
C LYS A 287 -4.98 -42.36 -11.49
N ALA A 288 -5.01 -43.15 -10.42
CA ALA A 288 -6.25 -43.61 -9.81
C ALA A 288 -7.09 -42.45 -9.26
N LEU A 289 -6.43 -41.42 -8.69
CA LEU A 289 -7.08 -40.18 -8.26
C LEU A 289 -7.73 -39.45 -9.43
N MET A 290 -7.04 -39.33 -10.58
CA MET A 290 -7.63 -38.67 -11.75
C MET A 290 -8.86 -39.40 -12.28
N THR A 291 -8.82 -40.74 -12.32
CA THR A 291 -9.98 -41.56 -12.69
C THR A 291 -11.14 -41.32 -11.72
N ALA A 292 -10.89 -41.41 -10.42
CA ALA A 292 -11.92 -41.25 -9.40
C ALA A 292 -12.53 -39.83 -9.41
N ILE A 293 -11.73 -38.78 -9.64
CA ILE A 293 -12.22 -37.40 -9.79
C ILE A 293 -13.15 -37.31 -11.00
N SER A 294 -12.72 -37.82 -12.16
CA SER A 294 -13.53 -37.80 -13.38
C SER A 294 -14.87 -38.53 -13.23
N GLU A 295 -14.89 -39.64 -12.50
CA GLU A 295 -16.11 -40.39 -12.18
C GLU A 295 -17.00 -39.67 -11.15
N ALA A 296 -16.40 -38.95 -10.20
CA ALA A 296 -17.12 -38.26 -9.14
C ALA A 296 -17.81 -36.96 -9.62
N VAL A 297 -17.29 -36.33 -10.69
CA VAL A 297 -17.84 -35.10 -11.28
C VAL A 297 -17.96 -35.22 -12.81
N PRO A 298 -18.78 -36.16 -13.30
CA PRO A 298 -18.84 -36.46 -14.72
C PRO A 298 -19.43 -35.28 -15.50
N ASN A 299 -18.76 -34.88 -16.58
CA ASN A 299 -19.15 -33.78 -17.46
C ASN A 299 -19.08 -32.37 -16.84
N GLU A 300 -18.50 -32.20 -15.66
CA GLU A 300 -18.18 -30.89 -15.08
C GLU A 300 -16.68 -30.58 -15.27
N PRO A 301 -16.29 -29.32 -15.51
CA PRO A 301 -14.88 -28.95 -15.57
C PRO A 301 -14.24 -29.14 -14.20
N TRP A 302 -13.07 -29.76 -14.16
CA TRP A 302 -12.32 -30.03 -12.94
C TRP A 302 -10.82 -29.85 -13.15
N ARG A 303 -10.16 -29.41 -12.07
CA ARG A 303 -8.75 -29.04 -12.00
C ARG A 303 -8.17 -29.68 -10.74
N ALA A 304 -7.25 -30.63 -10.89
CA ALA A 304 -6.53 -31.23 -9.78
C ALA A 304 -5.13 -30.63 -9.67
N LEU A 305 -4.82 -30.03 -8.53
CA LEU A 305 -3.56 -29.38 -8.21
C LEU A 305 -2.96 -30.00 -6.95
N GLY A 306 -1.64 -30.13 -6.91
CA GLY A 306 -0.99 -30.77 -5.76
C GLY A 306 0.37 -31.38 -6.09
N ASP A 307 0.87 -32.15 -5.13
CA ASP A 307 2.04 -33.01 -5.29
C ASP A 307 1.62 -34.37 -5.86
N PHE A 308 1.91 -34.60 -7.14
CA PHE A 308 1.59 -35.82 -7.85
C PHE A 308 2.60 -36.94 -7.61
N ASN A 309 3.72 -36.66 -6.90
CA ASN A 309 4.85 -37.58 -6.73
C ASN A 309 5.23 -38.31 -8.04
N SER A 310 5.17 -37.56 -9.15
CA SER A 310 5.41 -38.02 -10.51
C SER A 310 6.01 -36.88 -11.30
N ASP A 311 6.82 -37.18 -12.31
CA ASP A 311 7.37 -36.16 -13.19
C ASP A 311 6.27 -35.53 -14.07
N ALA A 312 6.11 -34.21 -13.99
CA ALA A 312 5.10 -33.46 -14.73
C ALA A 312 5.16 -33.61 -16.26
N THR A 313 6.36 -33.78 -16.84
CA THR A 313 6.54 -33.82 -18.30
C THR A 313 6.03 -35.14 -18.91
N SER A 314 6.22 -36.23 -18.16
CA SER A 314 5.85 -37.59 -18.56
C SER A 314 4.47 -38.01 -18.05
N PHE A 315 3.86 -37.24 -17.14
CA PHE A 315 2.54 -37.56 -16.61
C PHE A 315 1.48 -37.53 -17.71
N ARG A 316 0.73 -38.63 -17.82
CA ARG A 316 -0.42 -38.79 -18.71
C ARG A 316 -1.57 -39.36 -17.89
N SER A 317 -2.62 -38.57 -17.72
CA SER A 317 -3.82 -39.02 -17.04
C SER A 317 -4.55 -40.07 -17.90
N PRO A 318 -5.17 -41.10 -17.30
CA PRO A 318 -5.94 -42.09 -18.04
C PRO A 318 -7.24 -41.53 -18.65
N VAL A 319 -7.68 -40.34 -18.21
CA VAL A 319 -8.97 -39.73 -18.56
C VAL A 319 -8.83 -38.35 -19.22
N THR A 320 -7.64 -37.74 -19.21
CA THR A 320 -7.36 -36.44 -19.84
C THR A 320 -5.90 -36.34 -20.29
N ALA A 321 -5.61 -35.47 -21.25
CA ALA A 321 -4.27 -35.20 -21.76
C ALA A 321 -3.66 -33.87 -21.26
N HIS A 322 -4.38 -33.09 -20.45
CA HIS A 322 -3.98 -31.71 -20.13
C HIS A 322 -3.24 -31.61 -18.78
N THR A 323 -1.92 -31.42 -18.86
CA THR A 323 -1.02 -31.21 -17.71
C THR A 323 -0.35 -29.83 -17.82
N TYR A 324 -0.34 -29.08 -16.74
CA TYR A 324 0.14 -27.68 -16.68
C TYR A 324 1.20 -27.50 -15.60
N TYR A 325 2.36 -26.96 -15.97
CA TYR A 325 3.53 -26.78 -15.10
C TYR A 325 4.39 -25.59 -15.53
N ALA A 326 5.25 -25.09 -14.64
CA ALA A 326 6.21 -24.04 -14.96
C ALA A 326 7.41 -24.62 -15.73
N THR A 327 7.99 -23.85 -16.65
CA THR A 327 9.09 -24.23 -17.54
C THR A 327 10.16 -23.15 -17.60
N ARG A 328 11.42 -23.57 -17.81
CA ARG A 328 12.57 -22.65 -17.81
C ARG A 328 12.57 -21.66 -18.98
N ASN A 329 11.93 -22.00 -20.10
CA ASN A 329 11.86 -21.15 -21.29
C ASN A 329 10.56 -20.32 -21.37
N GLY A 330 9.70 -20.40 -20.34
CA GLY A 330 8.41 -19.71 -20.29
C GLY A 330 7.36 -20.21 -21.28
N LYS A 331 7.58 -21.37 -21.92
CA LYS A 331 6.67 -21.96 -22.91
C LYS A 331 6.34 -23.42 -22.59
N PRO A 332 5.18 -23.95 -23.00
CA PRO A 332 4.77 -25.32 -22.68
C PRO A 332 5.71 -26.42 -23.21
N ASP A 333 6.54 -26.10 -24.21
CA ASP A 333 7.54 -27.00 -24.80
C ASP A 333 8.87 -27.05 -24.04
N GLY A 334 9.03 -26.24 -22.99
CA GLY A 334 10.26 -26.16 -22.21
C GLY A 334 10.46 -27.28 -21.20
N GLU A 335 11.69 -27.35 -20.69
CA GLU A 335 12.02 -28.18 -19.53
C GLU A 335 11.24 -27.71 -18.31
N ALA A 336 10.55 -28.63 -17.63
CA ALA A 336 9.82 -28.35 -16.42
C ALA A 336 10.76 -27.87 -15.30
N VAL A 337 10.30 -26.88 -14.53
CA VAL A 337 11.06 -26.36 -13.40
C VAL A 337 10.93 -27.30 -12.22
N THR A 338 12.03 -27.49 -11.50
CA THR A 338 12.05 -28.34 -10.31
C THR A 338 11.25 -27.69 -9.18
N THR A 339 10.20 -28.38 -8.75
CA THR A 339 9.31 -27.92 -7.69
C THR A 339 9.65 -28.54 -6.34
N GLN A 340 10.47 -29.60 -6.33
CA GLN A 340 11.07 -30.16 -5.10
C GLN A 340 12.61 -30.00 -5.09
N GLN A 341 13.21 -29.78 -3.91
CA GLN A 341 14.65 -29.63 -3.69
C GLN A 341 15.47 -30.85 -4.18
N SER A 342 14.89 -32.04 -4.24
CA SER A 342 15.55 -33.23 -4.80
C SER A 342 15.71 -33.19 -6.32
N GLY A 343 15.22 -32.12 -6.98
CA GLY A 343 15.48 -31.84 -8.39
C GLY A 343 14.37 -32.29 -9.34
N TYR A 344 13.16 -32.56 -8.84
CA TYR A 344 12.05 -33.06 -9.66
C TYR A 344 10.86 -32.08 -9.75
N PRO A 345 10.15 -32.03 -10.90
CA PRO A 345 8.93 -31.26 -11.11
C PRO A 345 7.69 -32.08 -10.69
N LEU A 346 7.40 -32.15 -9.40
CA LEU A 346 6.38 -33.05 -8.82
C LEU A 346 5.03 -32.38 -8.60
N ASP A 347 5.08 -31.08 -8.33
CA ASP A 347 3.91 -30.24 -8.15
C ASP A 347 3.45 -29.64 -9.49
N PHE A 348 2.20 -29.87 -9.87
CA PHE A 348 1.61 -29.38 -11.11
C PHE A 348 0.08 -29.42 -11.07
N MET A 349 -0.59 -29.10 -12.17
CA MET A 349 -2.03 -29.20 -12.32
C MET A 349 -2.43 -30.11 -13.49
N VAL A 350 -3.51 -30.87 -13.33
CA VAL A 350 -4.18 -31.65 -14.37
C VAL A 350 -5.63 -31.18 -14.48
N ALA A 351 -6.13 -30.99 -15.71
CA ALA A 351 -7.51 -30.58 -15.95
C ALA A 351 -8.19 -31.49 -16.99
N ASN A 352 -9.52 -31.60 -16.95
CA ASN A 352 -10.27 -32.33 -18.00
C ASN A 352 -10.61 -31.47 -19.23
N ASP A 353 -10.41 -30.16 -19.15
CA ASP A 353 -10.55 -29.22 -20.25
C ASP A 353 -9.19 -28.64 -20.65
N GLU A 354 -9.08 -28.23 -21.91
CA GLU A 354 -7.92 -27.47 -22.38
C GLU A 354 -8.04 -26.03 -21.87
N LEU A 355 -7.07 -25.56 -21.10
CA LEU A 355 -7.03 -24.22 -20.55
C LEU A 355 -6.29 -23.23 -21.44
N THR A 356 -6.92 -22.09 -21.68
CA THR A 356 -6.36 -20.92 -22.34
C THR A 356 -6.24 -19.75 -21.36
N ASP A 357 -5.42 -18.76 -21.71
CA ASP A 357 -5.15 -17.61 -20.84
C ASP A 357 -4.55 -18.03 -19.48
N LEU A 358 -3.75 -19.09 -19.44
CA LEU A 358 -3.14 -19.58 -18.20
C LEU A 358 -1.67 -19.18 -18.13
N ALA A 359 -1.29 -18.58 -17.01
CA ALA A 359 0.09 -18.45 -16.56
C ALA A 359 0.36 -19.41 -15.40
N VAL A 360 1.45 -20.15 -15.50
CA VAL A 360 1.97 -21.01 -14.42
C VAL A 360 3.31 -20.47 -13.95
N SER A 361 3.44 -20.11 -12.68
CA SER A 361 4.70 -19.61 -12.09
C SER A 361 5.04 -20.33 -10.79
N VAL A 362 6.33 -20.36 -10.46
CA VAL A 362 6.86 -21.00 -9.25
C VAL A 362 7.47 -19.97 -8.32
N SER A 363 7.20 -20.08 -7.02
CA SER A 363 7.79 -19.17 -6.04
C SER A 363 9.27 -19.48 -5.80
N SER A 364 10.08 -18.43 -5.66
CA SER A 364 11.50 -18.51 -5.29
C SER A 364 11.71 -18.81 -3.81
N GLY A 365 10.72 -18.52 -2.95
CA GLY A 365 10.77 -18.68 -1.50
C GLY A 365 9.89 -19.83 -1.01
N SER A 366 10.44 -20.68 -0.14
CA SER A 366 9.69 -21.71 0.58
C SER A 366 10.40 -22.15 1.85
N GLU A 367 9.67 -22.33 2.95
CA GLU A 367 10.17 -23.01 4.15
C GLU A 367 10.02 -24.55 4.08
N SER A 368 9.64 -25.06 2.91
CA SER A 368 9.45 -26.47 2.57
C SER A 368 10.47 -26.90 1.51
N ASP A 369 10.71 -28.20 1.39
CA ASP A 369 11.46 -28.75 0.26
C ASP A 369 10.67 -28.73 -1.05
N HIS A 370 9.38 -28.43 -1.00
CA HIS A 370 8.56 -28.08 -2.16
C HIS A 370 8.45 -26.57 -2.35
N ARG A 371 8.30 -26.13 -3.60
CA ARG A 371 8.07 -24.73 -3.97
C ARG A 371 6.62 -24.52 -4.39
N PRO A 372 5.93 -23.50 -3.88
CA PRO A 372 4.57 -23.18 -4.30
C PRO A 372 4.47 -22.96 -5.82
N LEU A 373 3.38 -23.42 -6.44
CA LEU A 373 3.00 -23.04 -7.79
C LEU A 373 1.72 -22.22 -7.80
N ARG A 374 1.70 -21.24 -8.70
CA ARG A 374 0.56 -20.38 -8.99
C ARG A 374 0.07 -20.63 -10.40
N PHE A 375 -1.25 -20.80 -10.53
CA PHE A 375 -2.00 -20.95 -11.77
C PHE A 375 -2.99 -19.79 -11.84
N ALA A 376 -2.85 -18.90 -12.80
CA ALA A 376 -3.64 -17.68 -12.85
C ALA A 376 -3.92 -17.23 -14.29
N PRO A 377 -4.91 -16.35 -14.52
CA PRO A 377 -5.06 -15.68 -15.81
C PRO A 377 -3.72 -15.09 -16.27
N SER A 378 -3.40 -15.09 -17.56
CA SER A 378 -2.07 -14.60 -18.01
C SER A 378 -1.85 -13.12 -17.70
N SER A 379 -2.96 -12.37 -17.66
CA SER A 379 -3.08 -10.97 -17.26
C SER A 379 -3.10 -10.76 -15.73
N ALA A 380 -3.28 -11.81 -14.94
CA ALA A 380 -3.38 -11.69 -13.49
C ALA A 380 -2.02 -11.31 -12.89
N ARG A 381 -1.99 -10.12 -12.29
CA ARG A 381 -0.83 -9.55 -11.63
C ARG A 381 -0.34 -10.43 -10.49
N GLU A 382 0.98 -10.56 -10.37
CA GLU A 382 1.65 -11.21 -9.25
C GLU A 382 1.77 -10.18 -8.13
N CYS A 383 1.22 -10.47 -6.95
CA CYS A 383 1.20 -9.54 -5.83
C CYS A 383 2.52 -9.59 -5.01
N SER A 384 3.51 -10.36 -5.47
CA SER A 384 4.90 -10.36 -5.00
C SER A 384 5.88 -10.59 -6.15
N SER A 385 7.11 -10.09 -6.01
CA SER A 385 8.22 -10.30 -6.96
C SER A 385 8.82 -11.71 -6.90
N ASP A 386 8.29 -12.59 -6.05
CA ASP A 386 8.89 -13.89 -5.75
C ASP A 386 8.47 -14.99 -6.73
N TRP A 387 7.52 -14.70 -7.62
CA TRP A 387 7.08 -15.62 -8.66
C TRP A 387 8.01 -15.56 -9.87
N THR A 388 8.50 -16.73 -10.30
CA THR A 388 9.52 -16.87 -11.35
C THR A 388 9.12 -17.95 -12.36
N ASN A 389 9.88 -18.05 -13.46
CA ASN A 389 9.70 -19.07 -14.51
C ASN A 389 8.27 -19.16 -15.03
N LYS A 390 7.67 -18.00 -15.31
CA LYS A 390 6.29 -17.89 -15.79
C LYS A 390 6.12 -18.55 -17.16
N THR A 391 5.33 -19.60 -17.22
CA THR A 391 4.97 -20.31 -18.46
C THR A 391 3.58 -19.91 -18.91
N LEU A 392 3.48 -19.48 -20.17
CA LEU A 392 2.23 -19.06 -20.77
C LEU A 392 1.61 -20.17 -21.62
N TYR A 393 0.41 -20.60 -21.24
CA TYR A 393 -0.45 -21.52 -21.97
C TYR A 393 -1.56 -20.70 -22.63
N THR A 394 -1.28 -20.18 -23.83
CA THR A 394 -2.19 -19.32 -24.60
C THR A 394 -2.43 -19.90 -26.00
N ALA A 395 -3.70 -19.93 -26.45
CA ALA A 395 -4.03 -20.06 -27.85
C ALA A 395 -4.11 -18.67 -28.51
N ALA A 396 -2.99 -18.16 -29.03
CA ALA A 396 -2.87 -16.91 -29.83
C ALA A 396 -3.37 -15.60 -29.15
N PRO A 397 -2.89 -14.41 -29.58
CA PRO A 397 -3.12 -13.17 -28.82
C PRO A 397 -4.50 -12.58 -29.12
N LEU A 398 -5.42 -12.66 -28.16
CA LEU A 398 -6.58 -11.78 -28.12
C LEU A 398 -6.19 -10.52 -27.35
N ALA A 399 -5.87 -9.47 -28.11
CA ALA A 399 -5.82 -8.11 -27.61
C ALA A 399 -7.20 -7.71 -27.06
N GLY A 400 -7.22 -7.18 -25.83
CA GLY A 400 -8.36 -6.46 -25.29
C GLY A 400 -9.24 -7.26 -24.33
N ARG A 401 -8.77 -7.39 -23.08
CA ARG A 401 -9.58 -7.23 -21.85
C ARG A 401 -8.64 -7.32 -20.64
N ALA A 402 -7.98 -6.22 -20.32
CA ALA A 402 -7.38 -5.98 -19.01
C ALA A 402 -8.17 -4.83 -18.39
N ALA A 403 -9.22 -5.14 -17.60
CA ALA A 403 -9.95 -4.12 -16.86
C ALA A 403 -10.75 -4.62 -15.64
N GLU A 404 -10.87 -5.92 -15.37
CA GLU A 404 -11.80 -6.39 -14.31
C GLU A 404 -11.14 -7.14 -13.14
N SER A 405 -9.81 -7.20 -13.03
CA SER A 405 -9.13 -7.83 -11.88
C SER A 405 -8.13 -6.92 -11.14
N ALA A 406 -8.13 -5.61 -11.42
CA ALA A 406 -7.24 -4.65 -10.77
C ALA A 406 -7.42 -4.58 -9.23
N GLU A 407 -8.58 -4.98 -8.69
CA GLU A 407 -8.85 -5.02 -7.24
C GLU A 407 -8.18 -6.21 -6.51
N ALA A 408 -7.65 -7.21 -7.22
CA ALA A 408 -7.29 -8.49 -6.59
C ALA A 408 -5.92 -8.51 -5.86
N CYS A 409 -5.05 -7.51 -6.07
CA CYS A 409 -3.77 -7.35 -5.37
C CYS A 409 -3.76 -6.23 -4.32
N VAL A 410 -4.91 -5.60 -4.08
CA VAL A 410 -4.89 -4.34 -3.36
C VAL A 410 -5.22 -4.58 -1.89
N GLY A 411 -4.20 -4.43 -1.05
CA GLY A 411 -4.41 -4.44 0.40
C GLY A 411 -5.32 -3.30 0.85
N PRO A 412 -5.71 -3.25 2.12
CA PRO A 412 -6.71 -2.31 2.61
C PRO A 412 -6.27 -0.85 2.35
N ASP A 413 -7.25 0.02 2.04
CA ASP A 413 -7.02 1.43 1.69
C ASP A 413 -6.10 2.18 2.66
N ALA A 414 -5.19 2.98 2.12
CA ALA A 414 -4.24 3.78 2.87
C ALA A 414 -4.06 5.16 2.23
N VAL A 415 -3.51 6.07 3.03
CA VAL A 415 -3.02 7.37 2.58
C VAL A 415 -1.62 7.59 3.15
N VAL A 416 -0.80 8.32 2.40
CA VAL A 416 0.61 8.52 2.73
C VAL A 416 0.94 10.00 2.64
N SER A 417 1.59 10.56 3.66
CA SER A 417 2.31 11.84 3.52
C SER A 417 3.81 11.61 3.36
N MET A 418 4.40 12.39 2.46
CA MET A 418 5.81 12.36 2.08
C MET A 418 6.35 13.79 2.02
N GLY A 419 7.65 13.95 2.18
CA GLY A 419 8.34 15.24 2.03
C GLY A 419 9.04 15.70 3.30
N ASP A 420 9.01 17.00 3.56
CA ASP A 420 9.82 17.67 4.57
C ASP A 420 9.11 17.91 5.92
N SER A 421 9.63 18.86 6.70
CA SER A 421 9.18 19.24 8.03
C SER A 421 7.75 19.79 8.09
N TYR A 422 7.28 20.50 7.05
CA TYR A 422 5.94 21.11 7.07
C TYR A 422 4.86 20.03 7.13
N ILE A 423 4.94 19.06 6.20
CA ILE A 423 4.01 17.94 6.11
C ILE A 423 4.32 16.82 7.12
N SER A 424 5.55 16.73 7.64
CA SER A 424 5.83 15.83 8.77
C SER A 424 5.06 16.27 10.03
N GLY A 425 4.77 17.56 10.15
CA GLY A 425 4.03 18.14 11.26
C GLY A 425 4.93 18.83 12.29
N GLU A 426 6.17 19.16 11.92
CA GLU A 426 7.09 19.92 12.76
C GLU A 426 6.47 21.24 13.24
N GLY A 427 6.78 21.64 14.47
CA GLY A 427 6.14 22.77 15.13
C GLY A 427 4.79 22.41 15.76
N GLY A 428 4.18 21.29 15.37
CA GLY A 428 2.91 20.79 15.91
C GLY A 428 2.87 20.61 17.43
N ARG A 429 4.02 20.62 18.12
CA ARG A 429 4.12 20.67 19.59
C ARG A 429 3.45 21.90 20.21
N TRP A 430 3.35 23.00 19.47
CA TRP A 430 2.96 24.30 20.02
C TRP A 430 1.48 24.61 19.75
N GLN A 431 0.69 24.82 20.80
CA GLN A 431 -0.70 25.27 20.73
C GLN A 431 -0.79 26.79 20.81
N GLY A 432 -0.41 27.44 19.70
CA GLY A 432 -0.11 28.87 19.68
C GLY A 432 1.30 29.16 20.18
N ASN A 433 1.62 30.45 20.32
CA ASN A 433 2.86 30.90 20.94
C ASN A 433 2.57 31.49 22.31
N GLY A 434 3.38 31.16 23.31
CA GLY A 434 3.37 31.86 24.60
C GLY A 434 4.15 33.16 24.53
N ALA A 435 3.77 34.13 25.35
CA ALA A 435 4.49 35.39 25.48
C ALA A 435 5.97 35.12 25.80
N VAL A 436 6.84 35.85 25.11
CA VAL A 436 8.30 35.78 25.28
C VAL A 436 8.70 36.56 26.54
N GLU A 437 8.24 36.08 27.69
CA GLU A 437 8.56 36.70 28.98
C GLU A 437 9.76 36.02 29.63
N LEU A 438 10.53 36.75 30.45
CA LEU A 438 11.55 36.18 31.34
C LEU A 438 10.91 35.44 32.54
N SER A 439 9.77 34.78 32.35
CA SER A 439 9.04 34.08 33.41
C SER A 439 9.43 32.61 33.51
N TYR A 440 9.26 32.00 34.69
CA TYR A 440 9.45 30.55 34.83
C TYR A 440 8.49 29.76 33.93
N ARG A 441 7.27 30.29 33.74
CA ARG A 441 6.23 29.69 32.92
C ARG A 441 6.62 29.54 31.45
N SER A 442 7.36 30.51 30.88
CA SER A 442 7.82 30.47 29.49
C SER A 442 9.08 29.60 29.29
N ARG A 443 9.94 29.48 30.31
CA ARG A 443 11.25 28.81 30.20
C ARG A 443 11.27 27.37 30.69
N GLN A 444 10.55 27.10 31.77
CA GLN A 444 10.55 25.82 32.50
C GLN A 444 9.14 25.26 32.67
N GLY A 445 8.13 26.10 32.45
CA GLY A 445 6.73 25.76 32.60
C GLY A 445 6.09 25.21 31.33
N SER A 446 4.79 25.42 31.17
CA SER A 446 4.07 24.97 29.96
C SER A 446 4.04 25.98 28.81
N ALA A 447 4.80 27.08 28.93
CA ALA A 447 4.68 28.28 28.09
C ALA A 447 3.23 28.75 27.98
N PHE A 448 2.60 29.00 29.13
CA PHE A 448 1.21 29.47 29.22
C PHE A 448 0.19 28.52 28.58
N GLY A 449 0.44 27.22 28.65
CA GLY A 449 -0.42 26.17 28.10
C GLY A 449 -0.20 25.87 26.62
N THR A 450 0.83 26.47 26.00
CA THR A 450 1.10 26.25 24.57
C THR A 450 1.98 25.03 24.31
N ASP A 451 2.82 24.60 25.25
CA ASP A 451 3.64 23.41 25.06
C ASP A 451 2.84 22.11 25.28
N ARG A 452 2.46 21.42 24.19
CA ARG A 452 1.75 20.13 24.26
C ARG A 452 2.63 18.99 24.80
N ALA A 453 3.95 19.15 24.83
CA ALA A 453 4.88 18.19 25.41
C ALA A 453 5.02 18.35 26.93
N ALA A 454 4.52 19.45 27.51
CA ALA A 454 4.60 19.71 28.94
C ALA A 454 3.69 18.77 29.75
N PHE A 455 4.22 18.22 30.84
CA PHE A 455 3.49 17.37 31.77
C PHE A 455 4.05 17.48 33.19
N ASN A 456 3.40 16.84 34.16
CA ASN A 456 3.81 16.89 35.58
C ASN A 456 4.09 18.32 36.08
N CYS A 457 3.27 19.27 35.65
CA CYS A 457 3.44 20.66 35.98
C CYS A 457 3.20 20.96 37.48
N THR A 458 4.11 21.72 38.09
CA THR A 458 4.14 22.10 39.51
C THR A 458 4.40 23.60 39.68
N GLY A 459 4.25 24.10 40.91
CA GLY A 459 4.42 25.51 41.27
C GLY A 459 3.16 26.11 41.92
N SER A 460 3.28 27.38 42.32
CA SER A 460 2.28 28.11 43.11
C SER A 460 0.98 28.42 42.34
N GLY A 461 1.05 28.40 41.00
CA GLY A 461 -0.03 28.57 40.01
C GLY A 461 -0.21 27.40 39.01
N LYS A 462 0.62 26.34 39.14
CA LYS A 462 0.55 25.00 38.51
C LYS A 462 0.78 24.92 37.00
N ASP A 463 1.75 25.66 36.51
CA ASP A 463 2.51 25.37 35.29
C ASP A 463 3.84 26.14 35.20
N GLU A 464 4.41 26.55 36.34
CA GLU A 464 5.69 27.26 36.38
C GLU A 464 6.89 26.35 36.10
N VAL A 465 6.81 25.08 36.49
CA VAL A 465 7.83 24.06 36.21
C VAL A 465 7.13 22.80 35.75
N CYS A 466 7.48 22.32 34.57
CA CYS A 466 6.94 21.10 33.96
C CYS A 466 8.07 20.17 33.53
N ASP A 467 7.76 18.88 33.45
CA ASP A 467 8.54 17.93 32.66
C ASP A 467 8.14 18.07 31.19
N HIS A 468 9.04 17.74 30.27
CA HIS A 468 8.79 17.82 28.82
C HIS A 468 9.11 16.51 28.13
N ASP A 469 8.13 15.97 27.40
CA ASP A 469 8.32 14.78 26.58
C ASP A 469 7.80 15.02 25.16
N PRO A 470 8.69 15.42 24.23
CA PRO A 470 8.36 15.60 22.82
C PRO A 470 7.76 14.36 22.15
N LYS A 471 7.97 13.14 22.69
CA LYS A 471 7.37 11.91 22.15
C LYS A 471 5.85 11.90 22.28
N ARG A 472 5.28 12.71 23.19
CA ARG A 472 3.81 12.91 23.28
C ARG A 472 3.21 13.54 22.03
N VAL A 473 4.04 14.20 21.22
CA VAL A 473 3.64 14.90 19.99
C VAL A 473 4.18 14.17 18.77
N TYR A 474 5.48 13.90 18.74
CA TYR A 474 6.18 13.36 17.56
C TYR A 474 6.42 11.84 17.60
N GLY A 475 5.93 11.16 18.65
CA GLY A 475 6.17 9.74 18.86
C GLY A 475 7.66 9.40 18.97
N GLU A 476 8.07 8.26 18.42
CA GLU A 476 9.48 7.86 18.45
C GLU A 476 10.40 8.78 17.62
N THR A 477 9.84 9.59 16.72
CA THR A 477 10.63 10.50 15.87
C THR A 477 10.99 11.83 16.52
N ALA A 478 10.80 11.93 17.84
CA ALA A 478 11.02 13.15 18.62
C ALA A 478 12.45 13.34 19.13
N SER A 479 13.32 12.32 19.02
CA SER A 479 14.67 12.33 19.60
C SER A 479 15.60 11.36 18.86
N GLY A 480 16.92 11.48 19.07
CA GLY A 480 17.90 10.52 18.55
C GLY A 480 18.34 10.80 17.11
N ASN A 481 18.69 9.75 16.37
CA ASN A 481 19.16 9.89 14.98
C ASN A 481 18.01 10.15 13.98
N GLU A 482 16.76 9.85 14.38
CA GLU A 482 15.60 9.83 13.50
C GLU A 482 14.91 11.20 13.38
N MET A 483 14.79 12.00 14.46
CA MET A 483 14.38 13.44 14.50
C MET A 483 13.53 13.95 13.31
N CYS A 484 12.53 13.19 12.87
CA CYS A 484 11.71 13.50 11.69
C CYS A 484 10.52 14.40 12.06
N HIS A 485 10.25 14.57 13.36
CA HIS A 485 9.16 15.39 13.91
C HIS A 485 7.78 15.03 13.32
N ARG A 486 7.46 13.74 13.26
CA ARG A 486 6.18 13.24 12.73
C ARG A 486 5.07 13.44 13.74
N SER A 487 4.41 14.59 13.66
CA SER A 487 3.38 14.99 14.62
C SER A 487 2.11 14.14 14.53
N ASP A 488 1.48 13.94 15.68
CA ASP A 488 0.12 13.41 15.80
C ASP A 488 -0.95 14.30 15.15
N LEU A 489 -0.61 15.56 14.84
CA LEU A 489 -1.44 16.52 14.12
C LEU A 489 -1.00 16.80 12.68
N ALA A 490 -0.04 16.04 12.13
CA ALA A 490 0.34 16.18 10.73
C ALA A 490 -0.89 16.09 9.79
N PRO A 491 -0.95 16.83 8.66
CA PRO A 491 -2.18 16.97 7.86
C PRO A 491 -2.83 15.63 7.48
N ILE A 492 -2.01 14.62 7.16
CA ILE A 492 -2.45 13.27 6.80
C ILE A 492 -3.30 12.57 7.87
N LYS A 493 -3.12 12.93 9.14
CA LYS A 493 -3.80 12.30 10.27
C LYS A 493 -5.30 12.59 10.27
N SER A 494 -5.74 13.71 9.71
CA SER A 494 -7.17 14.09 9.63
C SER A 494 -7.89 13.55 8.40
N ILE A 495 -7.15 13.24 7.32
CA ILE A 495 -7.72 12.94 6.01
C ILE A 495 -8.42 11.58 5.97
N GLY A 496 -7.89 10.58 6.69
CA GLY A 496 -8.47 9.24 6.62
C GLY A 496 -9.90 9.17 7.18
N ASP A 497 -10.33 10.15 7.99
CA ASP A 497 -11.70 10.19 8.52
C ASP A 497 -12.75 10.36 7.41
N ILE A 498 -12.45 11.14 6.37
CA ILE A 498 -13.38 11.33 5.23
C ILE A 498 -13.35 10.17 4.23
N LEU A 499 -12.28 9.38 4.23
CA LEU A 499 -12.12 8.22 3.35
C LEU A 499 -12.50 6.89 4.03
N GLY A 500 -12.85 6.90 5.32
CA GLY A 500 -13.09 5.67 6.10
C GLY A 500 -11.82 4.84 6.33
N ILE A 501 -10.64 5.46 6.22
CA ILE A 501 -9.33 4.81 6.41
C ILE A 501 -8.92 5.00 7.88
N PRO A 502 -8.72 3.93 8.67
CA PRO A 502 -8.39 4.02 10.09
C PRO A 502 -6.96 4.51 10.30
N ALA A 503 -6.66 4.98 11.52
CA ALA A 503 -5.42 5.70 11.84
C ALA A 503 -4.14 4.90 11.55
N GLU A 504 -4.16 3.58 11.77
CA GLU A 504 -3.04 2.68 11.50
C GLU A 504 -2.68 2.52 10.01
N ARG A 505 -3.53 3.03 9.11
CA ARG A 505 -3.31 3.06 7.65
C ARG A 505 -3.11 4.48 7.10
N ARG A 506 -2.85 5.45 7.98
CA ARG A 506 -2.50 6.84 7.65
C ARG A 506 -1.01 7.04 7.91
N PHE A 507 -0.21 6.70 6.92
CA PHE A 507 1.24 6.68 7.03
C PHE A 507 1.81 8.09 6.86
N ASN A 508 2.64 8.51 7.82
CA ASN A 508 3.46 9.70 7.66
C ASN A 508 4.91 9.21 7.54
N ILE A 509 5.49 9.34 6.35
CA ILE A 509 6.89 8.99 6.08
C ILE A 509 7.71 10.23 5.71
N ALA A 510 7.12 11.42 5.80
CA ALA A 510 7.82 12.69 5.70
C ALA A 510 8.84 12.82 6.84
N CYS A 511 9.88 13.62 6.62
CA CYS A 511 10.93 13.79 7.61
C CYS A 511 11.47 15.23 7.61
N SER A 512 11.53 15.80 8.80
CA SER A 512 12.14 17.10 9.05
C SER A 512 13.52 17.26 8.43
N GLY A 513 13.71 18.31 7.63
CA GLY A 513 14.97 18.62 6.95
C GLY A 513 15.21 17.85 5.64
N ALA A 514 14.28 17.01 5.21
CA ALA A 514 14.41 16.28 3.94
C ALA A 514 14.40 17.23 2.74
N THR A 515 15.25 16.92 1.77
CA THR A 515 15.28 17.49 0.42
C THR A 515 14.63 16.53 -0.58
N THR A 516 14.43 16.98 -1.83
CA THR A 516 13.98 16.11 -2.93
C THR A 516 14.84 14.85 -3.07
N ALA A 517 16.16 14.95 -2.87
CA ALA A 517 17.08 13.81 -2.94
C ALA A 517 16.84 12.77 -1.84
N ASP A 518 16.38 13.16 -0.66
CA ASP A 518 16.06 12.27 0.46
C ASP A 518 14.70 11.57 0.27
N VAL A 519 13.82 12.19 -0.50
CA VAL A 519 12.60 11.53 -0.96
C VAL A 519 12.95 10.42 -1.96
N THR A 520 13.89 10.68 -2.87
CA THR A 520 14.12 9.83 -4.04
C THR A 520 15.22 8.79 -3.89
N ASP A 521 16.40 9.18 -3.39
CA ASP A 521 17.64 8.41 -3.59
C ASP A 521 18.44 8.19 -2.30
N ASN A 522 18.46 9.18 -1.41
CA ASN A 522 19.32 9.18 -0.23
C ASN A 522 18.61 8.64 1.01
N PRO A 523 19.24 7.71 1.76
CA PRO A 523 18.86 7.46 3.13
C PRO A 523 19.04 8.74 3.96
N PHE A 524 18.11 9.02 4.85
CA PHE A 524 18.11 10.25 5.63
C PHE A 524 17.69 9.95 7.06
N LYS A 525 18.46 10.48 8.04
CA LYS A 525 18.21 10.28 9.48
C LYS A 525 17.99 8.81 9.90
N GLY A 526 18.76 7.90 9.30
CA GLY A 526 18.70 6.46 9.59
C GLY A 526 17.58 5.70 8.87
N GLU A 527 16.76 6.38 8.06
CA GLU A 527 15.70 5.76 7.27
C GLU A 527 16.07 5.65 5.79
N GLU A 528 15.45 4.69 5.10
CA GLU A 528 15.55 4.58 3.64
C GLU A 528 14.88 5.77 2.93
N PRO A 529 15.25 6.05 1.67
CA PRO A 529 14.56 7.04 0.84
C PRO A 529 13.04 6.84 0.89
N GLN A 530 12.29 7.93 0.96
CA GLN A 530 10.83 7.85 1.19
C GLN A 530 10.12 7.07 0.07
N VAL A 531 10.58 7.10 -1.18
CA VAL A 531 10.02 6.26 -2.26
C VAL A 531 10.17 4.76 -2.01
N LYS A 532 11.22 4.31 -1.30
CA LYS A 532 11.36 2.90 -0.91
C LYS A 532 10.39 2.53 0.21
N GLN A 533 10.15 3.45 1.14
CA GLN A 533 9.12 3.29 2.17
C GLN A 533 7.72 3.24 1.52
N LEU A 534 7.45 4.11 0.54
CA LEU A 534 6.21 4.10 -0.24
C LEU A 534 6.04 2.77 -1.00
N ALA A 535 7.09 2.23 -1.62
CA ALA A 535 7.03 0.94 -2.29
C ALA A 535 6.59 -0.19 -1.33
N LYS A 536 7.14 -0.21 -0.11
CA LYS A 536 6.75 -1.16 0.95
C LYS A 536 5.28 -0.99 1.33
N ILE A 537 4.82 0.24 1.56
CA ILE A 537 3.41 0.54 1.87
C ILE A 537 2.49 0.11 0.71
N ALA A 538 2.80 0.51 -0.52
CA ALA A 538 2.00 0.22 -1.70
C ALA A 538 1.98 -1.28 -2.05
N SER A 539 3.00 -2.05 -1.65
CA SER A 539 2.95 -3.52 -1.76
C SER A 539 1.94 -4.18 -0.81
N GLN A 540 1.48 -3.45 0.22
CA GLN A 540 0.63 -3.96 1.30
C GLN A 540 -0.74 -3.26 1.40
N HIS A 541 -0.95 -2.14 0.70
CA HIS A 541 -2.11 -1.27 0.86
C HIS A 541 -2.54 -0.61 -0.46
N ASN A 542 -3.84 -0.31 -0.60
CA ASN A 542 -4.34 0.57 -1.67
C ASN A 542 -4.06 2.03 -1.33
N VAL A 543 -2.97 2.61 -1.82
CA VAL A 543 -2.69 4.03 -1.60
C VAL A 543 -3.69 4.85 -2.43
N LYS A 544 -4.63 5.51 -1.76
CA LYS A 544 -5.61 6.38 -2.43
C LYS A 544 -5.01 7.74 -2.75
N TYR A 545 -4.28 8.29 -1.78
CA TYR A 545 -3.66 9.60 -1.87
C TYR A 545 -2.23 9.57 -1.32
N VAL A 546 -1.32 10.20 -2.05
CA VAL A 546 -0.03 10.66 -1.56
C VAL A 546 -0.09 12.19 -1.44
N VAL A 547 0.21 12.73 -0.26
CA VAL A 547 0.33 14.17 -0.03
C VAL A 547 1.81 14.50 0.13
N LEU A 548 2.35 15.29 -0.79
CA LEU A 548 3.76 15.65 -0.85
C LEU A 548 3.94 17.14 -0.57
N SER A 549 4.78 17.51 0.39
CA SER A 549 5.30 18.89 0.52
C SER A 549 6.82 18.84 0.60
N ILE A 550 7.50 19.39 -0.39
CA ILE A 550 8.96 19.30 -0.52
C ILE A 550 9.49 20.48 -1.34
N GLY A 551 10.75 20.85 -1.14
CA GLY A 551 11.46 21.87 -1.95
C GLY A 551 11.91 23.09 -1.14
N GLY A 552 11.32 23.35 0.03
CA GLY A 552 11.78 24.42 0.93
C GLY A 552 13.23 24.23 1.39
N ASN A 553 13.62 23.00 1.70
CA ASN A 553 15.02 22.68 2.05
C ASN A 553 15.95 22.73 0.84
N ASP A 554 15.48 22.37 -0.36
CA ASP A 554 16.25 22.52 -1.61
C ASP A 554 16.51 23.99 -1.95
N LEU A 555 15.60 24.90 -1.58
CA LEU A 555 15.77 26.36 -1.68
C LEU A 555 16.81 26.90 -0.69
N GLY A 556 17.01 26.20 0.43
CA GLY A 556 17.76 26.70 1.58
C GLY A 556 16.93 27.70 2.40
N PHE A 557 15.62 27.48 2.56
CA PHE A 557 14.73 28.39 3.29
C PHE A 557 15.21 28.65 4.73
N SER A 558 15.76 27.64 5.41
CA SER A 558 16.38 27.79 6.73
C SER A 558 17.58 28.74 6.74
N GLU A 559 18.43 28.68 5.70
CA GLU A 559 19.58 29.58 5.54
C GLU A 559 19.10 31.02 5.24
N ILE A 560 18.07 31.16 4.40
CA ILE A 560 17.44 32.45 4.13
C ILE A 560 16.91 33.06 5.44
N GLY A 561 16.12 32.31 6.21
CA GLY A 561 15.59 32.74 7.49
C GLY A 561 16.71 33.15 8.46
N TYR A 562 17.76 32.33 8.59
CA TYR A 562 18.93 32.65 9.40
C TYR A 562 19.58 33.98 8.98
N ASN A 563 19.82 34.17 7.68
CA ASN A 563 20.43 35.38 7.15
C ASN A 563 19.57 36.64 7.39
N CYS A 564 18.25 36.53 7.29
CA CYS A 564 17.33 37.65 7.58
C CYS A 564 17.34 38.02 9.05
N VAL A 565 17.51 37.04 9.92
CA VAL A 565 17.59 37.31 11.35
C VAL A 565 18.96 37.89 11.75
N VAL A 566 20.06 37.38 11.18
CA VAL A 566 21.38 38.02 11.33
C VAL A 566 21.36 39.45 10.77
N GLY A 567 20.67 39.63 9.64
CA GLY A 567 20.42 40.91 9.01
C GLY A 567 19.68 41.87 9.94
N TYR A 568 18.65 41.39 10.63
CA TYR A 568 17.93 42.16 11.64
C TYR A 568 18.83 42.65 12.78
N ILE A 569 19.68 41.78 13.34
CA ILE A 569 20.65 42.18 14.40
C ILE A 569 21.66 43.22 13.87
N GLY A 570 22.10 43.06 12.62
CA GLY A 570 23.06 43.96 11.99
C GLY A 570 22.45 45.22 11.37
N ASN A 571 21.12 45.37 11.43
CA ASN A 571 20.33 46.36 10.68
C ASN A 571 20.71 46.41 9.18
N LYS A 572 20.85 45.23 8.56
CA LYS A 572 21.24 45.01 7.17
C LYS A 572 20.28 43.99 6.54
N PRO A 573 19.30 44.42 5.73
CA PRO A 573 18.33 43.51 5.10
C PRO A 573 19.00 42.35 4.35
N CYS A 574 18.60 41.11 4.65
CA CYS A 574 19.08 39.93 3.90
C CYS A 574 18.66 39.99 2.42
N SER A 575 17.51 40.62 2.17
CA SER A 575 16.86 40.68 0.87
C SER A 575 17.68 41.46 -0.17
N THR A 576 18.61 42.32 0.25
CA THR A 576 19.51 43.04 -0.67
C THR A 576 20.40 42.08 -1.48
N LYS A 577 20.92 41.03 -0.84
CA LYS A 577 21.70 39.98 -1.53
C LYS A 577 20.80 38.84 -2.00
N GLY A 578 19.82 38.46 -1.19
CA GLY A 578 18.96 37.30 -1.44
C GLY A 578 18.16 37.37 -2.75
N ARG A 579 17.73 38.57 -3.18
CA ARG A 579 16.97 38.75 -4.44
C ARG A 579 17.74 38.31 -5.69
N ALA A 580 19.07 38.45 -5.72
CA ALA A 580 19.87 38.02 -6.87
C ALA A 580 19.96 36.49 -6.98
N ASP A 581 20.05 35.80 -5.84
CA ASP A 581 20.29 34.36 -5.79
C ASP A 581 19.00 33.53 -5.93
N ILE A 582 17.87 34.07 -5.47
CA ILE A 582 16.63 33.31 -5.29
C ILE A 582 15.97 32.90 -6.63
N ALA A 583 16.10 33.74 -7.66
CA ALA A 583 15.54 33.44 -8.98
C ALA A 583 16.19 32.20 -9.62
N GLU A 584 17.52 32.07 -9.52
CA GLU A 584 18.26 30.90 -10.02
C GLU A 584 17.93 29.63 -9.22
N LYS A 585 17.91 29.74 -7.88
CA LYS A 585 17.58 28.61 -7.00
C LYS A 585 16.17 28.09 -7.27
N THR A 586 15.21 28.97 -7.50
CA THR A 586 13.81 28.60 -7.77
C THR A 586 13.67 27.77 -9.05
N ARG A 587 14.46 28.05 -10.10
CA ARG A 587 14.41 27.28 -11.36
C ARG A 587 14.87 25.84 -11.18
N GLY A 588 15.97 25.63 -10.45
CA GLY A 588 16.50 24.29 -10.17
C GLY A 588 15.55 23.43 -9.31
N ILE A 589 14.67 24.06 -8.53
CA ILE A 589 13.72 23.38 -7.65
C ILE A 589 12.55 22.78 -8.44
N GLN A 590 12.00 23.49 -9.42
CA GLN A 590 10.91 22.98 -10.26
C GLN A 590 11.28 21.62 -10.88
N GLU A 591 12.45 21.53 -11.51
CA GLU A 591 12.92 20.29 -12.15
C GLU A 591 13.07 19.14 -11.14
N LYS A 592 13.67 19.41 -9.97
CA LYS A 592 13.82 18.42 -8.90
C LYS A 592 12.49 17.92 -8.37
N ILE A 593 11.50 18.80 -8.20
CA ILE A 593 10.14 18.42 -7.76
C ILE A 593 9.47 17.56 -8.84
N GLY A 594 9.57 17.95 -10.12
CA GLY A 594 9.05 17.18 -11.24
C GLY A 594 9.58 15.74 -11.24
N ASN A 595 10.90 15.59 -11.13
CA ASN A 595 11.58 14.29 -11.01
C ASN A 595 11.13 13.49 -9.77
N THR A 596 10.89 14.18 -8.64
CA THR A 596 10.41 13.55 -7.41
C THR A 596 9.00 12.98 -7.59
N ILE A 597 8.09 13.75 -8.19
CA ILE A 597 6.72 13.31 -8.49
C ILE A 597 6.74 12.15 -9.49
N GLU A 598 7.57 12.21 -10.52
CA GLU A 598 7.73 11.11 -11.48
C GLU A 598 8.16 9.81 -10.79
N LYS A 599 9.15 9.87 -9.87
CA LYS A 599 9.59 8.70 -9.10
C LYS A 599 8.50 8.16 -8.18
N ILE A 600 7.70 9.02 -7.54
CA ILE A 600 6.53 8.61 -6.74
C ILE A 600 5.50 7.90 -7.62
N ARG A 601 5.14 8.49 -8.77
CA ARG A 601 4.19 7.90 -9.73
C ARG A 601 4.70 6.57 -10.27
N THR A 602 5.99 6.47 -10.57
CA THR A 602 6.63 5.22 -11.03
C THR A 602 6.56 4.16 -9.93
N THR A 603 6.87 4.52 -8.68
CA THR A 603 6.77 3.61 -7.53
C THR A 603 5.33 3.07 -7.36
N LEU A 604 4.33 3.95 -7.45
CA LEU A 604 2.92 3.56 -7.37
C LEU A 604 2.50 2.71 -8.57
N LYS A 605 2.98 3.04 -9.77
CA LYS A 605 2.75 2.27 -11.01
C LYS A 605 3.37 0.88 -10.96
N ASP A 606 4.58 0.75 -10.43
CA ASP A 606 5.24 -0.55 -10.22
C ASP A 606 4.48 -1.38 -9.18
N ALA A 607 3.91 -0.70 -8.18
CA ALA A 607 2.92 -1.25 -7.26
C ALA A 607 1.50 -1.35 -7.88
N GLY A 608 1.32 -1.04 -9.17
CA GLY A 608 0.10 -1.13 -10.00
C GLY A 608 -1.09 -0.37 -9.46
N GLN A 609 -0.79 0.77 -8.85
CA GLN A 609 -1.73 1.73 -8.29
C GLN A 609 -1.71 3.00 -9.13
N GLU A 610 -1.89 2.86 -10.45
CA GLU A 610 -1.91 3.99 -11.39
C GLU A 610 -3.06 4.97 -11.10
N ASN A 611 -4.06 4.54 -10.33
CA ASN A 611 -5.20 5.35 -9.90
C ASN A 611 -4.95 6.14 -8.60
N SER A 612 -3.80 5.93 -7.94
CA SER A 612 -3.40 6.74 -6.77
C SER A 612 -3.23 8.19 -7.17
N LYS A 613 -3.73 9.11 -6.35
CA LYS A 613 -3.63 10.55 -6.60
C LYS A 613 -2.48 11.15 -5.81
N VAL A 614 -1.78 12.10 -6.42
CA VAL A 614 -0.74 12.88 -5.75
C VAL A 614 -1.26 14.30 -5.58
N ILE A 615 -1.18 14.81 -4.35
CA ILE A 615 -1.40 16.21 -4.01
C ILE A 615 -0.04 16.79 -3.66
N LEU A 616 0.44 17.73 -4.46
CA LEU A 616 1.60 18.55 -4.13
C LEU A 616 1.10 19.76 -3.33
N GLU A 617 1.43 19.82 -2.06
CA GLU A 617 1.10 20.90 -1.13
C GLU A 617 2.26 21.90 -1.05
N GLY A 618 1.96 23.17 -1.33
CA GLY A 618 2.89 24.27 -1.17
C GLY A 618 3.08 24.73 0.26
N TYR A 619 3.57 25.96 0.44
CA TYR A 619 3.90 26.53 1.75
C TYR A 619 3.02 27.76 2.05
N PRO A 620 2.52 27.92 3.29
CA PRO A 620 1.82 29.11 3.74
C PRO A 620 2.78 30.29 3.93
N ASN A 621 2.26 31.52 3.94
CA ASN A 621 3.04 32.68 4.34
C ASN A 621 3.32 32.65 5.86
N PRO A 622 4.59 32.66 6.30
CA PRO A 622 4.92 32.59 7.72
C PRO A 622 4.76 33.94 8.44
N PHE A 623 4.88 35.04 7.70
CA PHE A 623 4.74 36.41 8.18
C PHE A 623 3.55 37.09 7.51
N PRO A 624 2.91 38.08 8.16
CA PRO A 624 1.94 38.94 7.49
C PRO A 624 2.67 39.92 6.57
N SER A 625 1.94 40.67 5.73
CA SER A 625 2.50 41.87 5.10
C SER A 625 2.99 42.86 6.18
N VAL A 626 3.95 43.73 5.83
CA VAL A 626 4.52 44.70 6.79
C VAL A 626 3.45 45.57 7.45
N ASP A 627 2.46 46.04 6.69
CA ASP A 627 1.33 46.83 7.22
C ASP A 627 0.50 46.08 8.27
N ASN A 628 0.52 44.75 8.25
CA ASN A 628 -0.19 43.88 9.17
C ASN A 628 0.70 43.29 10.26
N ASN A 629 1.98 43.67 10.33
CA ASN A 629 2.86 43.28 11.41
C ASN A 629 2.57 44.10 12.68
N ARG A 630 2.38 43.40 13.80
CA ARG A 630 2.06 43.98 15.12
C ARG A 630 3.18 44.88 15.66
N TYR A 631 4.43 44.59 15.29
CA TYR A 631 5.60 45.28 15.83
C TYR A 631 6.27 46.10 14.71
N PRO A 632 6.22 47.44 14.77
CA PRO A 632 6.88 48.28 13.77
C PRO A 632 8.40 48.06 13.76
N THR A 633 9.03 48.14 12.59
CA THR A 633 10.49 48.15 12.51
C THR A 633 11.01 49.55 12.83
N THR A 634 11.47 49.73 14.06
CA THR A 634 12.61 50.61 14.33
C THR A 634 13.89 49.75 14.27
N PRO A 635 15.05 50.29 13.85
CA PRO A 635 16.32 49.56 13.92
C PRO A 635 16.50 48.96 15.31
N LEU A 636 16.62 47.62 15.41
CA LEU A 636 16.68 46.86 16.66
C LEU A 636 15.48 47.02 17.61
N SER A 637 14.24 47.02 17.08
CA SER A 637 13.01 46.96 17.88
C SER A 637 13.00 45.78 18.87
N TRP A 638 13.32 46.07 20.14
CA TRP A 638 13.30 45.09 21.22
C TRP A 638 11.95 44.40 21.32
N ALA A 639 10.84 45.12 21.13
CA ALA A 639 9.51 44.56 21.12
C ALA A 639 9.33 43.48 20.03
N ARG A 640 9.89 43.67 18.84
CA ARG A 640 9.78 42.69 17.74
C ARG A 640 10.60 41.43 17.98
N MET A 641 11.81 41.57 18.52
CA MET A 641 12.67 40.43 18.85
C MET A 641 12.20 39.70 20.11
N MET A 642 11.93 40.43 21.18
CA MET A 642 11.79 39.91 22.54
C MET A 642 10.36 39.83 23.04
N SER A 643 9.39 40.44 22.36
CA SER A 643 7.96 40.24 22.67
C SER A 643 7.24 39.58 21.50
N GLY A 644 7.63 39.86 20.27
CA GLY A 644 7.06 39.27 19.07
C GLY A 644 7.66 37.94 18.67
N GLY A 645 8.98 37.77 18.84
CA GLY A 645 9.66 36.57 18.36
C GLY A 645 9.77 36.48 16.84
N CYS A 646 9.75 37.63 16.15
CA CYS A 646 9.87 37.75 14.70
C CYS A 646 10.97 38.76 14.29
N PRO A 647 12.24 38.54 14.68
CA PRO A 647 13.35 39.44 14.43
C PRO A 647 13.78 39.43 12.94
N VAL A 648 12.93 40.00 12.08
CA VAL A 648 13.12 40.14 10.63
C VAL A 648 12.83 41.58 10.27
N LEU A 649 13.61 42.23 9.40
CA LEU A 649 13.37 43.63 9.01
C LEU A 649 12.17 43.74 8.06
N ASP A 650 11.50 44.89 8.01
CA ASP A 650 10.36 45.10 7.10
C ASP A 650 10.68 44.80 5.62
N PRO A 651 11.80 45.28 5.03
CA PRO A 651 12.16 44.92 3.65
C PRO A 651 12.38 43.41 3.43
N ASP A 652 12.73 42.68 4.48
CA ASP A 652 12.90 41.23 4.43
C ASP A 652 11.57 40.49 4.61
N ILE A 653 10.63 41.03 5.40
CA ILE A 653 9.26 40.53 5.45
C ILE A 653 8.58 40.71 4.10
N ASP A 654 8.64 41.89 3.49
CA ASP A 654 8.08 42.12 2.16
C ASP A 654 8.69 41.15 1.14
N TRP A 655 10.02 40.98 1.16
CA TRP A 655 10.69 40.03 0.28
C TRP A 655 10.22 38.57 0.50
N LEU A 656 10.12 38.13 1.75
CA LEU A 656 9.69 36.76 2.06
C LEU A 656 8.22 36.52 1.69
N HIS A 657 7.34 37.47 2.03
CA HIS A 657 5.90 37.39 1.84
C HIS A 657 5.46 37.58 0.39
N ASP A 658 6.07 38.55 -0.32
CA ASP A 658 5.64 38.96 -1.66
C ASP A 658 6.48 38.38 -2.80
N GLU A 659 7.64 37.78 -2.51
CA GLU A 659 8.52 37.26 -3.56
C GLU A 659 8.96 35.81 -3.32
N VAL A 660 9.52 35.48 -2.15
CA VAL A 660 10.12 34.15 -1.89
C VAL A 660 9.06 33.03 -1.80
N VAL A 661 8.08 33.15 -0.90
CA VAL A 661 7.04 32.12 -0.74
C VAL A 661 6.16 32.01 -2.00
N PRO A 662 5.69 33.12 -2.60
CA PRO A 662 4.97 33.05 -3.87
C PRO A 662 5.79 32.41 -5.00
N GLY A 663 7.09 32.73 -5.10
CA GLY A 663 7.98 32.13 -6.09
C GLY A 663 8.18 30.64 -5.92
N LEU A 664 8.33 30.16 -4.68
CA LEU A 664 8.41 28.74 -4.37
C LEU A 664 7.11 28.00 -4.72
N ASN A 665 5.97 28.56 -4.32
CA ASN A 665 4.65 28.00 -4.65
C ASN A 665 4.38 28.00 -6.16
N TRP A 666 4.87 29.00 -6.89
CA TRP A 666 4.80 29.02 -8.35
C TRP A 666 5.62 27.88 -8.97
N ALA A 667 6.86 27.65 -8.52
CA ALA A 667 7.69 26.56 -9.02
C ALA A 667 7.06 25.17 -8.75
N LEU A 668 6.47 25.00 -7.57
CA LEU A 668 5.70 23.81 -7.22
C LEU A 668 4.47 23.64 -8.13
N ALA A 669 3.71 24.72 -8.36
CA ALA A 669 2.56 24.70 -9.27
C ALA A 669 2.95 24.28 -10.69
N GLN A 670 4.04 24.82 -11.23
CA GLN A 670 4.54 24.44 -12.56
C GLN A 670 4.93 22.97 -12.61
N ALA A 671 5.66 22.47 -11.60
CA ALA A 671 6.00 21.05 -11.53
C ALA A 671 4.74 20.16 -11.44
N ALA A 672 3.73 20.55 -10.66
CA ALA A 672 2.48 19.81 -10.56
C ALA A 672 1.70 19.78 -11.88
N LYS A 673 1.66 20.91 -12.61
CA LYS A 673 1.05 21.03 -13.94
C LYS A 673 1.73 20.13 -14.96
N GLU A 674 3.06 20.20 -15.04
CA GLU A 674 3.86 19.35 -15.94
C GLU A 674 3.64 17.86 -15.66
N GLN A 675 3.58 17.50 -14.38
CA GLN A 675 3.38 16.14 -13.92
C GLN A 675 1.91 15.71 -13.87
N LYS A 676 0.96 16.60 -14.19
CA LYS A 676 -0.50 16.33 -14.18
C LYS A 676 -0.97 15.74 -12.86
N VAL A 677 -0.61 16.41 -11.77
CA VAL A 677 -1.04 16.10 -10.40
C VAL A 677 -1.80 17.28 -9.80
N ILE A 678 -2.41 17.09 -8.64
CA ILE A 678 -3.14 18.15 -7.94
C ILE A 678 -2.13 19.05 -7.25
N PHE A 679 -2.25 20.36 -7.43
CA PHE A 679 -1.54 21.35 -6.63
C PHE A 679 -2.49 21.99 -5.61
N LEU A 680 -2.06 22.02 -4.35
CA LEU A 680 -2.70 22.78 -3.28
C LEU A 680 -1.76 23.92 -2.88
N ASN A 681 -2.20 25.15 -3.07
CA ASN A 681 -1.52 26.37 -2.66
C ASN A 681 -2.07 26.86 -1.30
N PRO A 682 -1.36 26.63 -0.18
CA PRO A 682 -1.77 27.12 1.13
C PRO A 682 -1.23 28.52 1.46
N GLN A 683 -0.69 29.28 0.51
CA GLN A 683 -0.07 30.59 0.75
C GLN A 683 -0.90 31.50 1.66
N GLY A 684 -2.22 31.61 1.40
CA GLY A 684 -3.15 32.43 2.17
C GLY A 684 -3.82 31.71 3.34
N ALA A 685 -3.51 30.44 3.61
CA ALA A 685 -4.22 29.63 4.61
C ALA A 685 -4.15 30.24 6.03
N PHE A 686 -3.08 30.98 6.33
CA PHE A 686 -2.83 31.56 7.66
C PHE A 686 -3.13 33.06 7.71
N THR A 687 -3.88 33.60 6.75
CA THR A 687 -4.22 35.04 6.70
C THR A 687 -4.81 35.52 8.03
N GLY A 688 -4.13 36.47 8.70
CA GLY A 688 -4.53 37.02 10.00
C GLY A 688 -4.01 36.22 11.22
N HIS A 689 -3.34 35.10 10.99
CA HIS A 689 -2.78 34.19 11.99
C HIS A 689 -1.27 33.96 11.80
N GLU A 690 -0.62 34.70 10.91
CA GLU A 690 0.81 34.64 10.68
C GLU A 690 1.59 35.11 11.93
N LEU A 691 2.88 34.77 11.99
CA LEU A 691 3.73 35.17 13.09
C LEU A 691 3.81 36.71 13.18
N CYS A 692 3.53 37.26 14.36
CA CYS A 692 3.43 38.71 14.59
C CYS A 692 2.31 39.43 13.83
N SER A 693 1.27 38.73 13.38
CA SER A 693 0.09 39.39 12.79
C SER A 693 -0.64 40.28 13.82
N LYS A 694 -1.11 41.46 13.40
CA LYS A 694 -1.97 42.37 14.21
C LYS A 694 -3.28 41.72 14.64
N SER A 695 -3.73 40.71 13.89
CA SER A 695 -5.00 40.03 14.13
C SER A 695 -4.87 38.78 15.00
N ALA A 696 -3.64 38.43 15.39
CA ALA A 696 -3.34 37.32 16.28
C ALA A 696 -2.72 37.83 17.59
N SER A 697 -2.54 36.93 18.54
CA SER A 697 -1.96 37.19 19.85
C SER A 697 -1.18 35.98 20.36
N GLN A 698 -0.30 36.24 21.33
CA GLN A 698 0.39 35.21 22.09
C GLN A 698 -0.35 34.93 23.40
N ALA A 699 -0.23 33.71 23.91
CA ALA A 699 -0.80 33.32 25.19
C ALA A 699 -0.11 34.09 26.33
N THR A 700 -0.91 34.57 27.29
CA THR A 700 -0.42 35.36 28.44
C THR A 700 -0.60 34.59 29.75
N ASP A 701 -0.34 35.26 30.86
CA ASP A 701 -0.62 34.78 32.22
C ASP A 701 -2.06 34.27 32.45
N LEU A 702 -3.03 34.74 31.65
CA LEU A 702 -4.44 34.29 31.63
C LEU A 702 -4.63 32.86 31.09
N ASN A 703 -3.63 32.32 30.39
CA ASN A 703 -3.66 30.99 29.80
C ASN A 703 -2.93 29.96 30.67
N SER A 704 -3.24 28.68 30.49
CA SER A 704 -2.59 27.55 31.17
C SER A 704 -2.91 26.24 30.43
N PRO A 705 -2.32 25.08 30.77
CA PRO A 705 -2.70 23.81 30.14
C PRO A 705 -4.18 23.45 30.30
N ARG A 706 -4.86 24.00 31.33
CA ARG A 706 -6.30 23.81 31.57
C ARG A 706 -7.16 24.86 30.87
N ASN A 707 -6.56 25.97 30.45
CA ASN A 707 -7.19 27.07 29.73
C ASN A 707 -6.25 27.52 28.59
N PRO A 708 -6.02 26.67 27.57
CA PRO A 708 -5.10 26.98 26.50
C PRO A 708 -5.60 28.17 25.66
N PRO A 709 -4.73 28.85 24.91
CA PRO A 709 -5.18 29.90 24.01
C PRO A 709 -6.10 29.32 22.93
N LYS A 710 -6.97 30.18 22.40
CA LYS A 710 -7.93 29.79 21.37
C LYS A 710 -7.36 30.01 19.98
N ALA A 711 -7.65 29.09 19.05
CA ALA A 711 -7.08 29.10 17.71
C ALA A 711 -7.42 30.38 16.94
N GLU A 712 -8.66 30.87 17.08
CA GLU A 712 -9.18 32.08 16.41
C GLU A 712 -8.44 33.37 16.78
N ASN A 713 -7.68 33.39 17.87
CA ASN A 713 -6.92 34.56 18.29
C ASN A 713 -5.40 34.31 18.33
N SER A 714 -4.96 33.10 17.98
CA SER A 714 -3.57 32.69 18.14
C SER A 714 -2.80 32.81 16.83
N GLU A 715 -1.49 33.04 16.95
CA GLU A 715 -0.55 32.83 15.87
C GLU A 715 -0.51 31.33 15.53
N TRP A 716 -0.43 31.00 14.24
CA TRP A 716 -0.40 29.62 13.71
C TRP A 716 0.99 29.20 13.22
N ILE A 717 1.95 30.11 13.28
CA ILE A 717 3.36 29.89 12.97
C ILE A 717 4.17 30.00 14.25
N ARG A 718 5.13 29.10 14.44
CA ARG A 718 6.04 29.13 15.58
C ARG A 718 7.02 30.29 15.47
N TRP A 719 7.13 31.09 16.52
CA TRP A 719 8.12 32.17 16.61
C TRP A 719 9.58 31.68 16.55
N ILE A 720 10.50 32.61 16.28
CA ILE A 720 11.93 32.35 16.15
C ILE A 720 12.59 32.44 17.53
N PRO A 721 13.10 31.33 18.10
CA PRO A 721 13.75 31.27 19.40
C PRO A 721 15.13 31.95 19.38
N GLY A 722 15.59 32.37 20.57
CA GLY A 722 16.77 33.22 20.81
C GLY A 722 18.01 32.89 19.95
N LEU A 723 18.53 33.94 19.32
CA LEU A 723 19.51 33.89 18.23
C LEU A 723 20.95 33.64 18.66
N ALA A 724 21.17 33.55 19.96
CA ALA A 724 22.44 33.20 20.56
C ALA A 724 22.20 32.66 21.98
N GLU A 725 23.11 31.81 22.47
CA GLU A 725 23.08 31.17 23.80
C GLU A 725 22.99 32.17 24.98
N TRP A 726 23.22 33.46 24.74
CA TRP A 726 23.22 34.52 25.76
C TRP A 726 21.96 35.43 25.72
N LEU A 727 21.04 35.26 24.76
CA LEU A 727 19.70 35.85 24.78
C LEU A 727 18.74 34.89 25.51
N PRO A 728 17.68 35.38 26.19
CA PRO A 728 16.84 34.51 27.00
C PRO A 728 16.18 33.42 26.15
N TYR A 729 16.50 32.19 26.56
CA TYR A 729 16.01 30.95 25.96
C TYR A 729 14.50 30.89 25.95
N SER A 730 13.96 30.46 24.81
CA SER A 730 12.62 29.91 24.75
C SER A 730 12.65 28.39 24.76
N GLN A 731 11.61 27.82 25.32
CA GLN A 731 11.38 26.39 25.36
C GLN A 731 11.11 25.85 23.95
N GLY A 732 11.62 24.65 23.64
CA GLY A 732 11.42 23.97 22.35
C GLY A 732 12.70 23.67 21.61
N ASP A 733 12.55 22.96 20.49
CA ASP A 733 13.66 22.69 19.59
C ASP A 733 13.77 23.83 18.57
N LYS A 734 14.99 24.28 18.27
CA LYS A 734 15.21 25.41 17.34
C LYS A 734 14.69 25.14 15.94
N GLN A 735 14.64 23.87 15.55
CA GLN A 735 14.14 23.43 14.25
C GLN A 735 12.65 23.80 14.09
N GLU A 736 11.87 23.76 15.17
CA GLU A 736 10.42 24.06 15.16
C GLU A 736 10.08 25.51 14.77
N SER A 737 11.06 26.41 14.75
CA SER A 737 10.91 27.81 14.34
C SER A 737 10.25 27.92 12.97
N ILE A 738 9.45 28.96 12.75
CA ILE A 738 8.80 29.31 11.47
C ILE A 738 7.93 28.20 10.84
N HIS A 739 7.75 27.07 11.53
CA HIS A 739 6.86 26.00 11.09
C HIS A 739 5.42 26.25 11.56
N PRO A 740 4.42 25.65 10.88
CA PRO A 740 3.06 25.63 11.37
C PRO A 740 3.01 24.97 12.75
N ASN A 741 2.49 25.70 13.72
CA ASN A 741 2.23 25.14 15.03
C ASN A 741 0.96 24.24 14.99
N SER A 742 0.51 23.68 16.11
CA SER A 742 -0.64 22.77 16.11
C SER A 742 -1.91 23.35 15.45
N PHE A 743 -2.15 24.66 15.53
CA PHE A 743 -3.29 25.30 14.85
C PHE A 743 -3.05 25.42 13.35
N GLY A 744 -1.83 25.81 12.95
CA GLY A 744 -1.42 25.83 11.54
C GLY A 744 -1.49 24.43 10.91
N GLN A 745 -1.01 23.40 11.61
CA GLN A 745 -1.09 22.00 11.16
C GLN A 745 -2.54 21.55 10.97
N GLN A 746 -3.46 21.93 11.88
CA GLN A 746 -4.89 21.67 11.72
C GLN A 746 -5.50 22.42 10.53
N ALA A 747 -5.06 23.65 10.25
CA ALA A 747 -5.53 24.44 9.12
C ALA A 747 -5.07 23.83 7.79
N LEU A 748 -3.80 23.41 7.69
CA LEU A 748 -3.29 22.65 6.55
C LEU A 748 -4.04 21.33 6.38
N ALA A 749 -4.31 20.62 7.48
CA ALA A 749 -5.13 19.41 7.47
C ALA A 749 -6.54 19.66 6.88
N ALA A 750 -7.17 20.78 7.25
CA ALA A 750 -8.46 21.20 6.69
C ALA A 750 -8.37 21.58 5.20
N CYS A 751 -7.28 22.24 4.77
CA CYS A 751 -7.01 22.51 3.36
C CYS A 751 -6.93 21.20 2.56
N VAL A 752 -6.06 20.26 2.94
CA VAL A 752 -5.89 19.00 2.21
C VAL A 752 -7.19 18.18 2.21
N LYS A 753 -7.92 18.15 3.33
CA LYS A 753 -9.23 17.49 3.44
C LYS A 753 -10.23 18.05 2.42
N GLN A 754 -10.35 19.38 2.31
CA GLN A 754 -11.25 20.01 1.34
C GLN A 754 -10.79 19.78 -0.10
N THR A 755 -9.48 19.80 -0.38
CA THR A 755 -8.93 19.46 -1.70
C THR A 755 -9.31 18.03 -2.10
N ILE A 756 -9.21 17.06 -1.18
CA ILE A 756 -9.60 15.67 -1.47
C ILE A 756 -11.09 15.55 -1.77
N ILE A 757 -11.94 16.26 -1.03
CA ILE A 757 -13.39 16.30 -1.27
C ILE A 757 -13.67 16.86 -2.67
N ASN A 758 -13.03 17.98 -3.04
CA ASN A 758 -13.22 18.64 -4.33
C ASN A 758 -12.65 17.80 -5.50
N THR A 759 -11.60 17.02 -5.26
CA THR A 759 -10.90 16.23 -6.29
C THR A 759 -11.30 14.76 -6.32
N SER A 760 -12.42 14.36 -5.71
CA SER A 760 -12.82 12.94 -5.60
C SER A 760 -12.83 12.19 -6.96
N THR A 761 -13.10 12.87 -8.07
CA THR A 761 -13.07 12.30 -9.43
C THR A 761 -11.95 12.84 -10.33
N GLN A 762 -11.18 13.83 -9.86
CA GLN A 762 -10.09 14.46 -10.62
C GLN A 762 -8.72 13.93 -10.13
N SER A 763 -7.71 13.96 -11.00
CA SER A 763 -6.32 13.58 -10.69
C SER A 763 -5.32 14.73 -10.84
N GLU A 764 -5.80 15.89 -11.32
CA GLU A 764 -5.04 17.12 -11.54
C GLU A 764 -5.95 18.32 -11.25
N GLY A 765 -5.35 19.48 -10.99
CA GLY A 765 -6.06 20.74 -10.75
C GLY A 765 -5.28 21.68 -9.83
N TYR A 766 -5.62 22.96 -9.87
CA TYR A 766 -5.01 24.00 -9.05
C TYR A 766 -6.00 24.47 -7.99
N PHE A 767 -5.63 24.35 -6.72
CA PHE A 767 -6.48 24.68 -5.59
C PHE A 767 -5.80 25.68 -4.67
N THR A 768 -6.50 26.73 -4.29
CA THR A 768 -6.03 27.73 -3.32
C THR A 768 -6.71 27.48 -1.98
N CYS A 769 -5.95 27.53 -0.88
CA CYS A 769 -6.48 27.53 0.48
C CYS A 769 -6.30 28.90 1.12
N SER A 770 -7.39 29.45 1.64
CA SER A 770 -7.42 30.79 2.25
C SER A 770 -8.03 30.74 3.65
N GLY A 771 -7.38 31.44 4.59
CA GLY A 771 -7.91 31.72 5.92
C GLY A 771 -8.41 33.17 6.03
N SER A 772 -8.72 33.58 7.25
CA SER A 772 -9.06 34.97 7.57
C SER A 772 -8.84 35.21 9.06
N ALA A 773 -8.57 36.46 9.44
CA ALA A 773 -8.48 36.87 10.83
C ALA A 773 -9.71 36.43 11.64
N GLY A 774 -9.47 35.89 12.84
CA GLY A 774 -10.55 35.45 13.73
C GLY A 774 -11.17 34.09 13.35
N ALA A 775 -10.64 33.41 12.32
CA ALA A 775 -11.16 32.11 11.90
C ALA A 775 -10.54 30.98 12.71
N THR A 776 -11.30 29.90 12.92
CA THR A 776 -10.74 28.64 13.43
C THR A 776 -10.12 27.83 12.29
N PRO A 777 -9.18 26.89 12.57
CA PRO A 777 -8.51 26.11 11.53
C PRO A 777 -9.44 25.36 10.55
N ASP A 778 -10.62 24.94 11.00
CA ASP A 778 -11.63 24.26 10.17
C ASP A 778 -12.41 25.21 9.23
N GLN A 779 -12.26 26.52 9.39
CA GLN A 779 -12.95 27.55 8.60
C GLN A 779 -12.14 28.05 7.40
N VAL A 780 -10.91 27.57 7.20
CA VAL A 780 -10.18 27.80 5.95
C VAL A 780 -11.01 27.31 4.76
N ARG A 781 -10.82 27.91 3.59
CA ARG A 781 -11.62 27.61 2.39
C ARG A 781 -10.73 27.23 1.24
N VAL A 782 -11.08 26.12 0.58
CA VAL A 782 -10.43 25.69 -0.65
C VAL A 782 -11.28 26.02 -1.87
N THR A 783 -10.68 26.71 -2.84
CA THR A 783 -11.29 27.03 -4.14
C THR A 783 -10.47 26.41 -5.27
N GLU A 784 -11.15 25.85 -6.27
CA GLU A 784 -10.54 25.41 -7.53
C GLU A 784 -10.39 26.63 -8.44
N GLU A 785 -9.19 26.88 -8.95
CA GLU A 785 -8.94 27.96 -9.91
C GLU A 785 -9.09 27.42 -11.33
N LEU A 786 -9.93 28.08 -12.15
CA LEU A 786 -10.32 27.60 -13.48
C LEU A 786 -9.27 27.88 -14.57
N GLU A 787 -8.39 28.86 -14.35
CA GLU A 787 -7.24 29.17 -15.20
C GLU A 787 -6.10 29.62 -14.29
N GLU A 788 -4.92 29.04 -14.50
CA GLU A 788 -3.70 29.40 -13.79
C GLU A 788 -3.39 30.88 -14.08
N THR A 789 -3.08 31.66 -13.05
CA THR A 789 -2.54 33.00 -13.27
C THR A 789 -1.13 32.88 -13.86
N ASP A 790 -1.04 32.65 -15.17
CA ASP A 790 0.15 32.85 -16.02
C ASP A 790 0.69 34.30 -15.89
N THR A 791 -0.04 35.17 -15.18
CA THR A 791 0.28 36.58 -14.95
C THR A 791 1.19 36.84 -13.75
N TYR A 792 1.42 35.88 -12.85
CA TYR A 792 2.32 36.08 -11.70
C TYR A 792 3.64 35.32 -11.89
N GLN A 793 4.62 36.03 -12.45
CA GLN A 793 6.02 35.61 -12.52
C GLN A 793 6.83 36.53 -11.60
N PRO A 794 7.06 36.15 -10.33
CA PRO A 794 7.70 37.04 -9.36
C PRO A 794 9.11 37.48 -9.77
N TRP A 795 9.75 36.78 -10.72
CA TRP A 795 11.16 36.98 -11.08
C TRP A 795 11.41 37.39 -12.55
N GLY A 796 10.38 37.77 -13.33
CA GLY A 796 10.56 38.22 -14.72
C GLY A 796 11.12 37.13 -15.64
N TYR A 797 10.35 36.07 -15.85
CA TYR A 797 10.74 34.90 -16.66
C TYR A 797 10.70 35.24 -18.16
N GLU A 798 11.89 35.34 -18.80
CA GLU A 798 12.05 35.13 -20.24
C GLU A 798 12.70 33.75 -20.48
N PRO A 799 12.04 32.81 -21.18
CA PRO A 799 12.56 31.45 -21.41
C PRO A 799 13.94 31.36 -22.09
N ASP A 800 14.42 32.44 -22.72
CA ASP A 800 15.51 32.41 -23.69
C ASP A 800 16.77 33.22 -23.29
N GLN A 801 16.84 33.80 -22.08
CA GLN A 801 18.02 34.56 -21.64
C GLN A 801 19.07 33.64 -21.00
N GLN A 802 20.24 33.51 -21.64
CA GLN A 802 21.43 32.89 -21.05
C GLN A 802 21.89 33.66 -19.79
N PRO A 803 22.49 32.98 -18.79
CA PRO A 803 22.89 33.62 -17.54
C PRO A 803 23.88 34.76 -17.78
N LEU A 804 23.57 35.94 -17.24
CA LEU A 804 24.51 37.05 -17.15
C LEU A 804 25.65 36.62 -16.22
N THR A 805 26.81 36.33 -16.80
CA THR A 805 28.07 36.18 -16.05
C THR A 805 28.45 37.53 -15.47
N GLN A 806 28.19 37.75 -14.18
CA GLN A 806 28.77 38.89 -13.47
C GLN A 806 30.03 38.40 -12.73
N GLU A 807 31.16 39.00 -13.07
CA GLU A 807 32.47 38.73 -12.49
C GLU A 807 32.43 38.89 -10.97
N ARG A 808 32.90 37.87 -10.23
CA ARG A 808 33.11 37.93 -8.79
C ARG A 808 34.29 38.86 -8.52
N ASP A 809 34.03 40.05 -8.00
CA ASP A 809 35.06 40.85 -7.34
C ASP A 809 35.44 40.21 -6.00
N GLU A 810 36.72 39.85 -5.92
CA GLU A 810 37.39 39.15 -4.84
C GLU A 810 37.75 40.15 -3.72
N PHE A 811 36.84 40.36 -2.76
CA PHE A 811 37.20 40.87 -1.42
C PHE A 811 36.18 40.41 -0.37
N ASP A 812 36.50 39.31 0.32
CA ASP A 812 35.72 38.75 1.41
C ASP A 812 36.42 38.98 2.77
N PRO A 813 35.99 39.98 3.57
CA PRO A 813 36.46 40.14 4.94
C PRO A 813 35.64 39.34 5.98
N TYR A 814 34.72 38.45 5.56
CA TYR A 814 33.89 37.64 6.44
C TYR A 814 33.88 36.17 5.99
N GLN A 815 34.90 35.43 6.42
CA GLN A 815 34.83 33.96 6.48
C GLN A 815 33.50 33.55 7.14
N PRO A 816 32.60 32.84 6.43
CA PRO A 816 31.31 32.45 6.97
C PRO A 816 31.50 31.35 8.01
N TRP A 817 30.80 31.49 9.14
CA TRP A 817 30.57 30.40 10.09
C TRP A 817 29.86 29.25 9.37
N SER A 818 30.24 28.00 9.62
CA SER A 818 29.63 26.87 8.93
C SER A 818 28.23 26.58 9.50
N TYR A 819 27.27 26.44 8.58
CA TYR A 819 25.89 25.98 8.85
C TYR A 819 25.83 24.65 9.63
N GLU A 820 26.89 23.84 9.58
CA GLU A 820 27.04 22.57 10.31
C GLU A 820 26.99 22.73 11.83
N GLU A 821 27.44 23.85 12.39
CA GLU A 821 27.40 24.10 13.84
C GLU A 821 25.98 24.39 14.35
N TRP A 822 25.10 24.93 13.49
CA TRP A 822 23.72 25.29 13.85
C TRP A 822 22.76 24.10 13.80
N SER A 823 22.99 23.15 12.88
CA SER A 823 22.17 21.95 12.70
C SER A 823 22.50 20.82 13.69
N GLN A 824 23.67 20.86 14.35
CA GLN A 824 24.17 19.77 15.20
C GLN A 824 24.33 20.12 16.70
N ALA A 825 23.97 21.33 17.14
CA ALA A 825 24.19 21.75 18.53
C ALA A 825 23.35 20.88 19.51
N PRO A 826 23.99 20.07 20.39
CA PRO A 826 23.27 19.31 21.39
C PRO A 826 22.70 20.25 22.47
N ASN A 827 21.53 19.92 23.00
CA ASN A 827 20.95 20.53 24.20
C ASN A 827 21.87 20.27 25.42
N THR A 828 22.89 21.09 25.63
CA THR A 828 23.75 21.02 26.81
C THR A 828 23.52 22.19 27.76
N ARG A 829 23.51 21.86 29.06
CA ARG A 829 23.43 22.82 30.17
C ARG A 829 24.59 23.81 30.12
N LEU A 830 24.25 25.08 30.37
CA LEU A 830 25.06 26.19 30.89
C LEU A 830 26.58 26.02 30.76
N SER A 831 27.18 26.71 29.79
CA SER A 831 28.56 27.17 29.92
C SER A 831 28.65 28.66 29.56
N ASN A 832 29.36 29.41 30.40
CA ASN A 832 29.54 30.86 30.34
C ASN A 832 30.37 31.28 29.10
N SER A 833 29.76 31.36 27.92
CA SER A 833 30.40 31.92 26.71
C SER A 833 30.14 33.43 26.62
N ALA A 834 31.18 34.19 26.24
CA ALA A 834 31.10 35.65 26.08
C ALA A 834 30.32 36.04 24.80
N PRO A 835 29.72 37.25 24.73
CA PRO A 835 28.99 37.70 23.54
C PRO A 835 29.88 37.69 22.29
N PRO A 836 29.34 37.33 21.10
CA PRO A 836 30.08 37.38 19.84
C PRO A 836 30.67 38.77 19.57
N LYS A 837 31.85 38.80 18.95
CA LYS A 837 32.56 40.04 18.60
C LYS A 837 31.68 41.03 17.84
N ALA A 838 30.84 40.57 16.92
CA ALA A 838 29.90 41.39 16.14
C ALA A 838 28.87 42.14 17.00
N LEU A 839 28.41 41.55 18.10
CA LEU A 839 27.50 42.20 19.05
C LEU A 839 28.21 43.20 19.94
N THR A 840 29.42 42.89 20.39
CA THR A 840 30.28 43.89 21.06
C THR A 840 30.74 45.01 20.13
N ASP A 841 30.87 44.76 18.83
CA ASP A 841 31.21 45.78 17.83
C ASP A 841 29.99 46.64 17.50
N ALA A 842 28.80 46.05 17.33
CA ALA A 842 27.54 46.79 17.19
C ALA A 842 27.20 47.60 18.45
N ALA A 843 27.53 47.10 19.65
CA ALA A 843 27.33 47.81 20.91
C ALA A 843 28.23 49.05 21.07
N LYS A 844 29.35 49.15 20.34
CA LYS A 844 30.20 50.36 20.40
C LYS A 844 29.49 51.58 19.80
N ASP A 845 28.63 51.33 18.82
CA ASP A 845 27.93 52.37 18.06
C ASP A 845 26.44 52.45 18.44
N ASN A 846 25.97 51.63 19.39
CA ASN A 846 24.58 51.59 19.83
C ASN A 846 24.49 51.60 21.39
N PRO A 847 24.12 52.73 22.01
CA PRO A 847 24.03 52.89 23.47
C PRO A 847 23.03 51.95 24.14
N GLU A 848 21.91 51.64 23.48
CA GLU A 848 20.88 50.72 23.99
C GLU A 848 21.42 49.28 24.05
N LEU A 849 22.12 48.86 22.99
CA LEU A 849 22.76 47.55 22.92
C LEU A 849 23.91 47.40 23.95
N ALA A 850 24.63 48.48 24.23
CA ALA A 850 25.65 48.53 25.28
C ALA A 850 25.05 48.44 26.70
N ALA A 851 23.97 49.18 26.97
CA ALA A 851 23.26 49.12 28.25
C ALA A 851 22.68 47.71 28.50
N MET A 852 22.18 47.07 27.45
CA MET A 852 21.63 45.72 27.47
C MET A 852 22.68 44.64 27.80
N LEU A 853 23.86 44.68 27.16
CA LEU A 853 24.96 43.76 27.48
C LEU A 853 25.45 43.90 28.93
N ASN A 854 25.35 45.10 29.50
CA ASN A 854 25.67 45.34 30.91
C ASN A 854 24.59 44.81 31.86
N ALA A 855 23.30 45.00 31.57
CA ALA A 855 22.20 44.45 32.36
C ALA A 855 22.19 42.91 32.41
N LEU A 856 22.51 42.26 31.27
CA LEU A 856 22.64 40.80 31.19
C LEU A 856 23.86 40.27 31.98
N ARG A 857 24.94 41.04 32.07
CA ARG A 857 26.12 40.70 32.89
C ARG A 857 25.83 40.77 34.38
N GLU A 858 25.10 41.78 34.84
CA GLU A 858 24.75 41.93 36.27
C GLU A 858 23.85 40.80 36.78
N ASN A 859 22.96 40.28 35.94
CA ASN A 859 22.03 39.19 36.31
C ASN A 859 22.68 37.79 36.37
N SER A 860 23.92 37.64 35.89
CA SER A 860 24.64 36.35 35.86
C SER A 860 25.58 36.12 37.05
N SER A 861 25.66 37.07 38.00
CA SER A 861 26.71 37.08 39.05
C SER A 861 26.23 37.14 40.52
N GLY A 862 24.93 37.02 40.81
CA GLY A 862 24.38 37.08 42.19
C GLY A 862 23.82 35.74 42.73
N PRO A 863 23.92 35.46 44.06
CA PRO A 863 23.25 34.31 44.68
C PRO A 863 21.72 34.52 44.75
N PRO A 864 20.91 33.45 44.89
CA PRO A 864 19.46 33.55 44.87
C PRO A 864 18.96 34.22 46.16
N ALA A 865 18.71 35.53 46.11
CA ALA A 865 17.90 36.21 47.12
C ALA A 865 16.41 35.93 46.85
N SER A 866 15.59 35.90 47.91
CA SER A 866 14.14 35.66 47.84
C SER A 866 13.48 36.51 46.75
N SER A 867 12.88 35.82 45.79
CA SER A 867 12.82 36.21 44.37
C SER A 867 11.60 37.03 43.94
N GLU A 868 10.92 37.72 44.85
CA GLU A 868 9.81 38.65 44.49
C GLU A 868 10.30 40.11 44.43
N ASP A 869 11.11 40.57 45.38
CA ASP A 869 11.49 41.99 45.48
C ASP A 869 12.53 42.44 44.43
N SER A 870 13.41 41.56 43.95
CA SER A 870 14.48 41.94 43.01
C SER A 870 13.98 42.07 41.57
N TYR A 871 12.96 41.30 41.20
CA TYR A 871 12.42 41.25 39.83
C TYR A 871 11.46 42.41 39.55
N GLU A 872 10.52 42.69 40.46
CA GLU A 872 9.66 43.89 40.36
C GLU A 872 10.50 45.18 40.34
N THR A 873 11.64 45.18 41.04
CA THR A 873 12.55 46.34 41.07
C THR A 873 13.30 46.52 39.75
N ALA A 874 13.69 45.45 39.07
CA ALA A 874 14.34 45.53 37.75
C ALA A 874 13.34 45.92 36.65
N GLU A 875 12.13 45.38 36.69
CA GLU A 875 11.07 45.70 35.73
C GLU A 875 10.55 47.14 35.90
N ARG A 876 10.38 47.59 37.15
CA ARG A 876 10.05 48.99 37.46
C ARG A 876 11.13 49.96 36.97
N ARG A 877 12.42 49.59 37.11
CA ARG A 877 13.54 50.44 36.70
C ARG A 877 13.74 50.46 35.17
N ALA A 878 13.40 49.38 34.48
CA ALA A 878 13.33 49.35 33.02
C ALA A 878 12.17 50.22 32.49
N ARG A 879 11.00 50.18 33.15
CA ARG A 879 9.87 51.08 32.83
C ARG A 879 10.19 52.55 33.13
N GLU A 880 10.82 52.85 34.26
CA GLU A 880 11.27 54.21 34.61
C GLU A 880 12.32 54.77 33.64
N LEU A 881 13.16 53.93 33.04
CA LEU A 881 14.11 54.34 32.01
C LEU A 881 13.44 54.56 30.64
N LEU A 882 12.39 53.79 30.32
CA LEU A 882 11.59 53.98 29.11
C LEU A 882 10.68 55.22 29.20
N ASP A 883 10.17 55.55 30.39
CA ASP A 883 9.37 56.76 30.64
C ASP A 883 10.23 58.03 30.78
N ALA A 884 11.56 57.91 30.92
CA ALA A 884 12.47 59.04 31.09
C ALA A 884 12.94 59.67 29.76
N GLU A 885 12.66 59.06 28.61
CA GLU A 885 13.03 59.56 27.28
C GLU A 885 11.81 60.07 26.48
N ASP A 886 10.94 60.90 27.06
CA ASP A 886 10.26 62.00 26.32
C ASP A 886 9.49 62.97 27.26
N PRO A 887 10.00 64.17 27.58
CA PRO A 887 9.17 65.29 28.01
C PRO A 887 8.98 66.36 26.91
N GLY A 888 9.17 66.01 25.63
CA GLY A 888 8.63 66.76 24.50
C GLY A 888 9.40 66.61 23.19
N GLY A 889 8.71 66.13 22.15
CA GLY A 889 8.84 66.66 20.78
C GLY A 889 8.68 65.65 19.65
N GLU A 890 7.57 65.82 18.91
CA GLU A 890 7.23 65.40 17.52
C GLU A 890 7.68 64.04 16.97
#